data_AF-A0A1Q6EYT1-F1
#
_entry.id   AF-A0A1Q6EYT1-F1
#
_cell.length_a   1.000
_cell.length_b   1.000
_cell.length_c   1.000
_cell.angle_alpha   90.00
_cell.angle_beta   90.00
_cell.angle_gamma   90.00
#
_symmetry.space_group_name_H-M   'P 1'
#
loop_
_entity.id
_entity.type
_entity.pdbx_description
1 polymer ?
#
loop_
_entity_poly.entity_id
_entity_poly.type
_entity_poly.pdbx_seq_one_letter_code
_entity_poly.pdbx_strand_id
1 'polypeptide(L)'
;MKPKNKIYPLLRMLAVALTAALLGPGCQKDFKWNEPLAVTQNGLNLTSAAGSTRVTVYSTGRWKAEMAEGAWGEVSEVSGNGIGDFLFTYEANNGVSRRARILVSGEGEEQEIVLTQAGAVTEPTLALAETEFEFVRLPRERVQIGVTTNMTQALECILITATDVTDAENPAEAGWLKEIRLEKDAEENIVLVFGIDRNDGSSDRKAAIRLEIPDADGKILAQAEASVVQTTDNATVVFKDEDTIVSVPGDQHNRSALLTANFDVDPAHFAFDIAYDPAGTQWITDVTFSESAVSFVVAENTGDQPRSASLKITYKDTDVECSSTLRLTQEVKQLSIADLRALIPGAEGEVELTGEKMLSAVVISDAGNYNMETNPNLTDTSIDFSVNEKTAYIESLDGQYGLRIVAKLPADNILKRYSSVQLSINGLKLVKESNPERYTLTGFTKEHVLNQNAGTAADLPKKEKHISELTDADIYTYVTLKECEFMLNGGAYINVHDGYCYKTDLNTQGVLDPRFDCAIRGVIDSRGDKINMVLNTQVRWRRKGDGVPAGSGPISGIIVHTKLPRYGVKGDVGTYQIRPVEEADIAFSREESTRNYSTLVRWAWPGMTTNAGIKQHADGSIVPYLGEGRMFSSVSNKLNTSSTVAGVSCTLDYNTLDYAKGIKSPAVRYNGIWWNSSRNEGEWVAFNFSTEGVSGSCMKMILSAALGNLSAATIVAPLYWDVSYSLDGSTFTRFDTVPIRTLVYWAGPQWYVPGLYEVDFDLPSACFGQKDVTIRLQAASKVCGSTTGEDNGTTTKTYVYFRFGDVSVKYF
;
A
#
# COMPACT_ATOMS: atom_id res chain seq x y z
N MET A 1 -10.48 63.12 -73.74
CA MET A 1 -11.09 64.44 -73.47
C MET A 1 -10.01 65.39 -72.92
N LYS A 2 -10.15 66.71 -73.09
CA LYS A 2 -9.28 67.78 -72.54
C LYS A 2 -9.73 68.14 -71.10
N PRO A 3 -9.06 69.04 -70.31
CA PRO A 3 -7.91 69.94 -70.60
C PRO A 3 -6.67 69.79 -69.66
N LYS A 4 -5.41 70.04 -70.12
CA LYS A 4 -4.56 71.29 -70.10
C LYS A 4 -3.98 71.65 -68.71
N ASN A 5 -2.76 72.17 -68.49
CA ASN A 5 -1.63 72.78 -69.27
C ASN A 5 -0.29 72.29 -68.63
N LYS A 6 0.97 72.54 -69.07
CA LYS A 6 1.72 72.95 -70.30
C LYS A 6 3.19 72.49 -70.03
N ILE A 7 3.86 71.72 -70.88
CA ILE A 7 4.73 72.10 -72.02
C ILE A 7 5.95 73.00 -71.65
N TYR A 8 7.11 72.35 -71.36
CA TYR A 8 8.44 72.38 -72.03
C TYR A 8 8.89 73.61 -72.90
N PRO A 9 10.19 73.76 -73.32
CA PRO A 9 11.36 72.83 -73.26
C PRO A 9 12.76 73.42 -72.88
N LEU A 10 13.76 72.53 -72.96
CA LEU A 10 15.21 72.73 -73.17
C LEU A 10 15.64 74.01 -73.96
N LEU A 11 16.80 74.62 -73.61
CA LEU A 11 18.10 74.39 -74.31
C LEU A 11 19.29 75.10 -73.61
N ARG A 12 20.52 74.55 -73.76
CA ARG A 12 21.81 75.23 -73.47
C ARG A 12 22.40 75.83 -74.76
N MET A 13 23.22 76.87 -74.60
CA MET A 13 24.26 77.38 -75.54
C MET A 13 23.88 77.88 -76.94
N LEU A 14 23.81 79.22 -77.09
CA LEU A 14 24.53 80.11 -78.05
C LEU A 14 23.92 81.52 -77.90
N ALA A 15 24.56 82.66 -78.07
CA ALA A 15 25.93 83.15 -77.96
C ALA A 15 25.85 84.67 -78.21
N VAL A 16 26.60 85.46 -77.43
CA VAL A 16 27.40 86.63 -77.85
C VAL A 16 26.81 87.72 -78.79
N ALA A 17 26.96 88.97 -78.32
CA ALA A 17 27.03 90.25 -79.04
C ALA A 17 25.72 90.96 -79.50
N LEU A 18 25.30 91.95 -78.70
CA LEU A 18 24.97 93.34 -79.06
C LEU A 18 24.66 94.09 -77.72
N THR A 19 25.08 95.31 -77.44
CA THR A 19 26.05 96.22 -78.07
C THR A 19 26.68 97.10 -76.98
N ALA A 20 27.86 97.67 -77.22
CA ALA A 20 28.60 98.42 -76.22
C ALA A 20 28.14 99.89 -76.03
N ALA A 21 28.66 100.48 -74.96
CA ALA A 21 28.92 101.89 -74.71
C ALA A 21 27.83 102.75 -74.02
N LEU A 22 28.08 103.04 -72.74
CA LEU A 22 28.20 104.43 -72.27
C LEU A 22 29.24 104.48 -71.13
N LEU A 23 30.20 105.39 -71.26
CA LEU A 23 31.35 105.59 -70.37
C LEU A 23 31.02 106.58 -69.25
N GLY A 24 31.72 106.48 -68.12
CA GLY A 24 31.75 107.53 -67.09
C GLY A 24 32.46 107.05 -65.81
N PRO A 25 33.51 107.74 -65.31
CA PRO A 25 34.31 107.21 -64.22
C PRO A 25 33.61 107.39 -62.87
N GLY A 26 33.28 106.28 -62.22
CA GLY A 26 32.87 106.22 -60.82
C GLY A 26 33.96 105.58 -59.98
N CYS A 27 34.45 106.28 -58.95
CA CYS A 27 35.58 105.84 -58.14
C CYS A 27 35.43 104.40 -57.63
N GLN A 28 36.43 103.56 -57.93
CA GLN A 28 36.69 102.32 -57.20
C GLN A 28 37.08 102.72 -55.77
N LYS A 29 36.10 102.77 -54.87
CA LYS A 29 36.38 102.86 -53.43
C LYS A 29 36.90 101.49 -53.01
N ASP A 30 38.17 101.42 -52.64
CA ASP A 30 38.70 100.30 -51.88
C ASP A 30 37.79 100.08 -50.66
N PHE A 31 37.16 98.90 -50.59
CA PHE A 31 36.37 98.53 -49.43
C PHE A 31 37.32 98.21 -48.28
N LYS A 32 37.69 99.25 -47.52
CA LYS A 32 38.39 99.11 -46.26
C LYS A 32 37.40 98.67 -45.21
N TRP A 33 37.45 97.38 -44.87
CA TRP A 33 36.86 96.86 -43.65
C TRP A 33 37.51 97.57 -42.46
N ASN A 34 36.69 98.10 -41.55
CA ASN A 34 37.11 98.98 -40.46
C ASN A 34 36.84 98.38 -39.06
N GLU A 35 36.28 97.17 -38.97
CA GLU A 35 36.05 96.49 -37.68
C GLU A 35 37.18 95.47 -37.41
N PRO A 36 37.62 95.27 -36.15
CA PRO A 36 38.81 94.46 -35.86
C PRO A 36 38.70 93.01 -36.32
N LEU A 37 37.53 92.40 -36.09
CA LEU A 37 37.24 91.02 -36.44
C LEU A 37 35.73 90.80 -36.59
N ALA A 38 35.31 90.16 -37.68
CA ALA A 38 33.97 89.64 -37.90
C ALA A 38 34.03 88.39 -38.80
N VAL A 39 32.97 87.60 -38.81
CA VAL A 39 32.84 86.41 -39.67
C VAL A 39 31.54 86.47 -40.47
N THR A 40 31.44 85.75 -41.59
CA THR A 40 30.22 85.79 -42.42
C THR A 40 28.97 85.32 -41.69
N GLN A 41 29.09 84.36 -40.78
CA GLN A 41 27.98 83.79 -39.99
C GLN A 41 28.50 83.28 -38.63
N ASN A 42 27.89 83.71 -37.53
CA ASN A 42 28.22 83.24 -36.17
C ASN A 42 27.50 81.91 -35.81
N GLY A 43 26.72 81.35 -36.73
CA GLY A 43 26.03 80.07 -36.53
C GLY A 43 25.71 79.39 -37.85
N LEU A 44 25.87 78.07 -37.90
CA LEU A 44 25.78 77.25 -39.11
C LEU A 44 25.00 75.96 -38.84
N ASN A 45 23.93 75.75 -39.60
CA ASN A 45 23.15 74.51 -39.57
C ASN A 45 23.62 73.56 -40.68
N LEU A 46 24.08 72.37 -40.29
CA LEU A 46 24.66 71.36 -41.17
C LEU A 46 23.73 70.15 -41.30
N THR A 47 23.78 69.46 -42.44
CA THR A 47 23.07 68.19 -42.64
C THR A 47 23.81 67.03 -41.96
N SER A 48 23.12 65.90 -41.74
CA SER A 48 23.68 64.71 -41.09
C SER A 48 24.74 63.97 -41.93
N ALA A 49 24.82 64.20 -43.24
CA ALA A 49 25.90 63.66 -44.07
C ALA A 49 27.22 64.38 -43.80
N ALA A 50 28.35 63.66 -43.95
CA ALA A 50 29.68 64.27 -43.94
C ALA A 50 29.81 65.35 -45.04
N GLY A 51 30.57 66.39 -44.77
CA GLY A 51 30.71 67.50 -45.71
C GLY A 51 31.75 68.52 -45.29
N SER A 52 31.78 69.65 -46.00
CA SER A 52 32.58 70.81 -45.61
C SER A 52 31.88 72.11 -45.95
N THR A 53 32.15 73.15 -45.17
CA THR A 53 31.61 74.50 -45.34
C THR A 53 32.71 75.54 -45.23
N ARG A 54 32.62 76.60 -46.05
CA ARG A 54 33.60 77.68 -46.12
C ARG A 54 33.10 78.87 -45.30
N VAL A 55 33.92 79.35 -44.37
CA VAL A 55 33.64 80.54 -43.57
C VAL A 55 34.62 81.63 -43.95
N THR A 56 34.12 82.84 -44.18
CA THR A 56 34.95 84.01 -44.49
C THR A 56 35.13 84.83 -43.22
N VAL A 57 36.37 85.15 -42.92
CA VAL A 57 36.78 86.02 -41.81
C VAL A 57 37.15 87.39 -42.37
N TYR A 58 36.58 88.44 -41.80
CA TYR A 58 36.90 89.84 -42.08
C TYR A 58 37.67 90.42 -40.88
N SER A 59 38.94 90.77 -41.06
CA SER A 59 39.75 91.40 -40.02
C SER A 59 40.58 92.56 -40.58
N THR A 60 40.97 93.49 -39.71
CA THR A 60 42.00 94.51 -40.00
C THR A 60 43.42 93.97 -39.94
N GLY A 61 43.64 92.80 -39.32
CA GLY A 61 44.96 92.22 -39.09
C GLY A 61 45.00 90.70 -39.18
N ARG A 62 45.90 90.09 -38.40
CA ARG A 62 46.06 88.63 -38.34
C ARG A 62 45.00 87.99 -37.44
N TRP A 63 44.41 86.92 -37.93
CA TRP A 63 43.42 86.11 -37.23
C TRP A 63 43.83 84.63 -37.21
N LYS A 64 43.32 83.90 -36.21
CA LYS A 64 43.46 82.44 -36.05
C LYS A 64 42.08 81.83 -35.89
N ALA A 65 41.84 80.65 -36.44
CA ALA A 65 40.61 79.88 -36.24
C ALA A 65 40.95 78.50 -35.65
N GLU A 66 40.27 78.09 -34.59
CA GLU A 66 40.47 76.77 -33.96
C GLU A 66 39.18 76.17 -33.39
N MET A 67 39.16 74.84 -33.29
CA MET A 67 38.06 74.12 -32.66
C MET A 67 38.11 74.34 -31.14
N ALA A 68 37.08 74.97 -30.59
CA ALA A 68 36.85 75.09 -29.16
C ALA A 68 36.11 73.87 -28.60
N GLU A 69 35.21 73.28 -29.39
CA GLU A 69 34.42 72.11 -28.99
C GLU A 69 33.93 71.31 -30.21
N GLY A 70 33.73 70.00 -30.06
CA GLY A 70 33.16 69.12 -31.09
C GLY A 70 34.22 68.44 -31.97
N ALA A 71 34.85 67.38 -31.47
CA ALA A 71 35.93 66.63 -32.14
C ALA A 71 35.53 65.89 -33.44
N TRP A 72 34.26 65.98 -33.86
CA TRP A 72 33.70 65.38 -35.08
C TRP A 72 33.93 66.23 -36.35
N GLY A 73 34.71 67.31 -36.25
CA GLY A 73 35.11 68.12 -37.37
C GLY A 73 36.41 68.88 -37.13
N GLU A 74 36.98 69.41 -38.21
CA GLU A 74 38.30 70.06 -38.27
C GLU A 74 38.24 71.37 -39.04
N VAL A 75 39.13 72.31 -38.70
CA VAL A 75 39.32 73.58 -39.43
C VAL A 75 40.64 73.54 -40.19
N SER A 76 40.58 73.61 -41.52
CA SER A 76 41.77 73.80 -42.36
C SER A 76 42.10 75.28 -42.53
N GLU A 77 43.38 75.62 -42.66
CA GLU A 77 43.87 77.01 -42.76
C GLU A 77 43.60 77.83 -41.49
N VAL A 78 44.08 77.32 -40.36
CA VAL A 78 43.91 77.85 -38.98
C VAL A 78 44.39 79.30 -38.74
N SER A 79 44.88 80.03 -39.74
CA SER A 79 45.26 81.45 -39.60
C SER A 79 45.31 82.20 -40.93
N GLY A 80 44.89 83.46 -40.91
CA GLY A 80 44.97 84.37 -42.06
C GLY A 80 45.33 85.80 -41.68
N ASN A 81 45.25 86.70 -42.64
CA ASN A 81 45.54 88.13 -42.46
C ASN A 81 44.64 88.97 -43.38
N GLY A 82 43.97 89.97 -42.83
CA GLY A 82 42.94 90.71 -43.57
C GLY A 82 41.69 89.87 -43.80
N ILE A 83 41.05 90.03 -44.96
CA ILE A 83 39.93 89.19 -45.39
C ILE A 83 40.47 87.87 -45.95
N GLY A 84 40.00 86.75 -45.40
CA GLY A 84 40.34 85.41 -45.90
C GLY A 84 39.29 84.38 -45.51
N ASP A 85 39.51 83.12 -45.85
CA ASP A 85 38.58 82.03 -45.58
C ASP A 85 39.26 80.91 -44.80
N PHE A 86 38.46 80.11 -44.09
CA PHE A 86 38.84 78.77 -43.67
C PHE A 86 37.75 77.77 -44.10
N LEU A 87 38.10 76.49 -44.14
CA LEU A 87 37.15 75.39 -44.39
C LEU A 87 36.95 74.61 -43.10
N PHE A 88 35.69 74.43 -42.69
CA PHE A 88 35.31 73.46 -41.67
C PHE A 88 34.84 72.17 -42.35
N THR A 89 35.57 71.07 -42.13
CA THR A 89 35.21 69.73 -42.61
C THR A 89 34.64 68.93 -41.46
N TYR A 90 33.58 68.15 -41.68
CA TYR A 90 32.87 67.44 -40.63
C TYR A 90 32.40 66.05 -41.06
N GLU A 91 32.41 65.14 -40.09
CA GLU A 91 31.99 63.75 -40.27
C GLU A 91 30.46 63.61 -40.39
N ALA A 92 30.01 62.43 -40.82
CA ALA A 92 28.60 62.09 -40.79
C ALA A 92 28.12 61.96 -39.33
N ASN A 93 26.87 62.33 -39.09
CA ASN A 93 26.22 62.24 -37.79
C ASN A 93 25.12 61.17 -37.85
N ASN A 94 25.47 59.95 -37.45
CA ASN A 94 24.54 58.81 -37.44
C ASN A 94 23.57 58.84 -36.23
N GLY A 95 23.80 59.72 -35.25
CA GLY A 95 22.99 59.85 -34.05
C GLY A 95 21.97 60.98 -34.13
N VAL A 96 21.76 61.66 -33.01
CA VAL A 96 20.91 62.84 -32.84
C VAL A 96 21.68 64.14 -33.13
N SER A 97 21.02 65.30 -33.14
CA SER A 97 21.69 66.57 -33.43
C SER A 97 22.85 66.85 -32.46
N ARG A 98 24.00 67.30 -32.98
CA ARG A 98 25.22 67.59 -32.19
C ARG A 98 25.77 68.99 -32.48
N ARG A 99 26.56 69.52 -31.54
CA ARG A 99 27.20 70.83 -31.64
C ARG A 99 28.72 70.77 -31.70
N ALA A 100 29.28 71.79 -32.34
CA ALA A 100 30.68 72.14 -32.32
C ALA A 100 30.80 73.65 -32.23
N ARG A 101 31.94 74.14 -31.71
CA ARG A 101 32.24 75.55 -31.60
C ARG A 101 33.61 75.83 -32.19
N ILE A 102 33.69 76.80 -33.08
CA ILE A 102 34.95 77.35 -33.59
C ILE A 102 35.16 78.71 -32.96
N LEU A 103 36.34 78.92 -32.39
CA LEU A 103 36.79 80.21 -31.91
C LEU A 103 37.66 80.84 -33.00
N VAL A 104 37.35 82.07 -33.39
CA VAL A 104 38.16 82.90 -34.28
C VAL A 104 38.67 84.09 -33.49
N SER A 105 39.99 84.24 -33.36
CA SER A 105 40.63 85.27 -32.52
C SER A 105 41.55 86.17 -33.36
N GLY A 106 41.51 87.49 -33.17
CA GLY A 106 42.26 88.46 -33.96
C GLY A 106 42.30 89.86 -33.35
N GLU A 107 43.48 90.48 -33.34
CA GLU A 107 43.77 91.83 -32.80
C GLU A 107 43.18 92.17 -31.40
N GLY A 108 42.90 91.16 -30.57
CA GLY A 108 42.37 91.32 -29.20
C GLY A 108 40.86 91.07 -29.05
N GLU A 109 40.17 90.81 -30.16
CA GLU A 109 38.76 90.40 -30.20
C GLU A 109 38.65 88.90 -30.53
N GLU A 110 37.54 88.29 -30.11
CA GLU A 110 37.20 86.90 -30.43
C GLU A 110 35.75 86.80 -30.94
N GLN A 111 35.51 85.87 -31.87
CA GLN A 111 34.20 85.55 -32.42
C GLN A 111 33.99 84.02 -32.32
N GLU A 112 32.90 83.62 -31.67
CA GLU A 112 32.48 82.22 -31.60
C GLU A 112 31.51 81.90 -32.75
N ILE A 113 31.72 80.76 -33.41
CA ILE A 113 30.81 80.21 -34.42
C ILE A 113 30.24 78.89 -33.88
N VAL A 114 28.92 78.86 -33.68
CA VAL A 114 28.22 77.65 -33.23
C VAL A 114 27.71 76.84 -34.41
N LEU A 115 28.26 75.65 -34.59
CA LEU A 115 27.86 74.69 -35.61
C LEU A 115 26.86 73.71 -35.00
N THR A 116 25.66 73.61 -35.58
CA THR A 116 24.69 72.56 -35.20
C THR A 116 24.50 71.62 -36.38
N GLN A 117 24.93 70.37 -36.24
CA GLN A 117 24.74 69.33 -37.25
C GLN A 117 23.50 68.51 -36.91
N ALA A 118 22.57 68.40 -37.87
CA ALA A 118 21.41 67.53 -37.75
C ALA A 118 21.83 66.06 -37.56
N GLY A 119 21.04 65.30 -36.80
CA GLY A 119 21.20 63.86 -36.68
C GLY A 119 20.59 63.09 -37.86
N ALA A 120 21.08 61.88 -38.12
CA ALA A 120 20.36 60.92 -38.94
C ALA A 120 19.10 60.38 -38.23
N VAL A 121 19.14 60.36 -36.89
CA VAL A 121 17.99 60.04 -36.03
C VAL A 121 17.35 61.35 -35.55
N THR A 122 16.10 61.59 -35.94
CA THR A 122 15.32 62.79 -35.55
C THR A 122 14.33 62.52 -34.41
N GLU A 123 13.84 61.29 -34.30
CA GLU A 123 12.97 60.81 -33.22
C GLU A 123 13.64 59.58 -32.59
N PRO A 124 14.55 59.76 -31.60
CA PRO A 124 15.21 58.64 -30.96
C PRO A 124 14.20 57.84 -30.12
N THR A 125 14.34 56.52 -30.12
CA THR A 125 13.58 55.61 -29.26
C THR A 125 14.52 54.89 -28.31
N LEU A 126 14.04 54.60 -27.10
CA LEU A 126 14.82 53.94 -26.07
C LEU A 126 13.88 53.22 -25.09
N ALA A 127 14.10 51.93 -24.89
CA ALA A 127 13.37 51.11 -23.93
C ALA A 127 14.26 49.97 -23.41
N LEU A 128 14.07 49.60 -22.15
CA LEU A 128 14.69 48.45 -21.51
C LEU A 128 13.71 47.27 -21.51
N ALA A 129 14.21 46.05 -21.70
CA ALA A 129 13.39 44.84 -21.70
C ALA A 129 12.79 44.53 -20.32
N GLU A 130 13.48 44.92 -19.25
CA GLU A 130 13.08 44.76 -17.86
C GLU A 130 13.60 45.96 -17.05
N THR A 131 12.82 46.41 -16.07
CA THR A 131 13.01 47.70 -15.39
C THR A 131 13.09 47.61 -13.86
N GLU A 132 12.86 46.44 -13.28
CA GLU A 132 13.00 46.20 -11.84
C GLU A 132 13.74 44.88 -11.63
N PHE A 133 14.79 44.90 -10.82
CA PHE A 133 15.63 43.75 -10.51
C PHE A 133 15.83 43.67 -9.01
N GLU A 134 15.72 42.48 -8.44
CA GLU A 134 16.02 42.21 -7.03
C GLU A 134 17.04 41.08 -6.94
N PHE A 135 18.09 41.32 -6.17
CA PHE A 135 19.23 40.42 -6.04
C PHE A 135 19.62 40.24 -4.59
N VAL A 136 19.96 39.01 -4.18
CA VAL A 136 20.61 38.77 -2.89
C VAL A 136 21.97 39.47 -2.80
N ARG A 137 22.54 39.51 -1.59
CA ARG A 137 23.79 40.21 -1.28
C ARG A 137 25.05 39.76 -2.05
N LEU A 138 24.98 38.71 -2.86
CA LEU A 138 26.12 38.18 -3.61
C LEU A 138 26.58 39.14 -4.71
N PRO A 139 27.88 39.16 -5.07
CA PRO A 139 28.34 39.84 -6.26
C PRO A 139 27.80 39.15 -7.53
N ARG A 140 27.70 39.90 -8.63
CA ARG A 140 27.57 39.37 -9.99
C ARG A 140 28.57 40.07 -10.89
N GLU A 141 29.42 39.31 -11.58
CA GLU A 141 30.37 39.91 -12.53
C GLU A 141 29.66 40.59 -13.71
N ARG A 142 28.51 40.04 -14.13
CA ARG A 142 27.78 40.49 -15.32
C ARG A 142 26.27 40.24 -15.19
N VAL A 143 25.49 41.31 -15.30
CA VAL A 143 24.05 41.32 -15.58
C VAL A 143 23.85 41.94 -16.97
N GLN A 144 22.91 41.43 -17.74
CA GLN A 144 22.66 41.85 -19.12
C GLN A 144 21.16 42.09 -19.34
N ILE A 145 20.80 43.28 -19.84
CA ILE A 145 19.41 43.68 -20.11
C ILE A 145 19.29 44.07 -21.59
N GLY A 146 18.27 43.57 -22.29
CA GLY A 146 17.99 43.97 -23.67
C GLY A 146 17.59 45.45 -23.78
N VAL A 147 18.17 46.16 -24.75
CA VAL A 147 17.90 47.58 -25.02
C VAL A 147 17.33 47.73 -26.43
N THR A 148 16.10 48.22 -26.54
CA THR A 148 15.48 48.56 -27.83
C THR A 148 15.70 50.03 -28.13
N THR A 149 16.47 50.33 -29.17
CA THR A 149 16.72 51.69 -29.64
C THR A 149 16.96 51.74 -31.15
N ASN A 150 16.63 52.86 -31.79
CA ASN A 150 17.02 53.17 -33.17
C ASN A 150 18.42 53.82 -33.30
N MET A 151 19.13 54.05 -32.19
CA MET A 151 20.50 54.60 -32.15
C MET A 151 21.60 53.58 -32.50
N THR A 152 21.32 52.63 -33.39
CA THR A 152 22.12 51.40 -33.60
C THR A 152 23.54 51.62 -34.15
N GLN A 153 23.82 52.83 -34.66
CA GLN A 153 25.13 53.25 -35.20
C GLN A 153 25.70 54.47 -34.46
N ALA A 154 25.14 54.81 -33.29
CA ALA A 154 25.52 55.99 -32.51
C ALA A 154 25.24 55.77 -31.00
N LEU A 155 25.68 54.65 -30.43
CA LEU A 155 25.45 54.29 -29.03
C LEU A 155 26.13 55.28 -28.07
N GLU A 156 27.21 55.92 -28.50
CA GLU A 156 27.92 56.99 -27.78
C GLU A 156 27.08 58.26 -27.56
N CYS A 157 25.94 58.39 -28.24
CA CYS A 157 24.96 59.45 -27.98
C CYS A 157 23.98 59.11 -26.83
N ILE A 158 24.02 57.89 -26.29
CA ILE A 158 23.23 57.50 -25.11
C ILE A 158 24.11 57.71 -23.87
N LEU A 159 23.76 58.70 -23.06
CA LEU A 159 24.37 58.90 -21.75
C LEU A 159 23.81 57.86 -20.78
N ILE A 160 24.70 57.29 -19.97
CA ILE A 160 24.33 56.32 -18.92
C ILE A 160 24.73 56.92 -17.59
N THR A 161 23.79 56.98 -16.65
CA THR A 161 24.05 57.38 -15.26
C THR A 161 23.51 56.31 -14.32
N ALA A 162 24.24 56.04 -13.23
CA ALA A 162 23.81 55.10 -12.21
C ALA A 162 23.88 55.76 -10.85
N THR A 163 22.70 55.98 -10.28
CA THR A 163 22.52 56.74 -9.05
C THR A 163 22.10 55.81 -7.93
N ASP A 164 22.83 55.80 -6.82
CA ASP A 164 22.37 55.17 -5.59
C ASP A 164 21.20 55.99 -5.04
N VAL A 165 20.06 55.33 -4.89
CA VAL A 165 18.79 55.88 -4.42
C VAL A 165 18.28 55.11 -3.20
N THR A 166 19.20 54.48 -2.44
CA THR A 166 18.90 53.83 -1.15
C THR A 166 18.35 54.86 -0.15
N ASP A 167 18.96 56.06 -0.13
CA ASP A 167 18.37 57.25 0.46
C ASP A 167 17.92 58.19 -0.66
N ALA A 168 16.62 58.26 -0.90
CA ALA A 168 16.03 59.10 -1.95
C ALA A 168 16.20 60.62 -1.69
N GLU A 169 16.52 61.04 -0.46
CA GLU A 169 16.81 62.44 -0.13
C GLU A 169 18.27 62.83 -0.42
N ASN A 170 19.19 61.85 -0.47
CA ASN A 170 20.63 62.07 -0.69
C ASN A 170 21.21 61.15 -1.78
N PRO A 171 20.79 61.29 -3.05
CA PRO A 171 21.29 60.46 -4.15
C PRO A 171 22.80 60.65 -4.38
N ALA A 172 23.51 59.54 -4.60
CA ALA A 172 24.96 59.50 -4.85
C ALA A 172 25.29 58.66 -6.09
N GLU A 173 26.55 58.59 -6.49
CA GLU A 173 26.98 57.66 -7.56
C GLU A 173 26.91 56.20 -7.07
N ALA A 174 26.29 55.31 -7.85
CA ALA A 174 26.11 53.90 -7.51
C ALA A 174 27.41 53.09 -7.68
N GLY A 175 28.48 53.42 -6.93
CA GLY A 175 29.81 52.81 -7.07
C GLY A 175 29.90 51.30 -6.77
N TRP A 176 28.81 50.67 -6.33
CA TRP A 176 28.66 49.21 -6.22
C TRP A 176 28.12 48.55 -7.48
N LEU A 177 27.67 49.33 -8.47
CA LEU A 177 27.46 48.88 -9.85
C LEU A 177 28.73 49.16 -10.66
N LYS A 178 29.17 48.20 -11.46
CA LYS A 178 30.46 48.25 -12.17
C LYS A 178 30.32 48.07 -13.67
N GLU A 179 31.30 48.60 -14.40
CA GLU A 179 31.44 48.46 -15.86
C GLU A 179 30.19 48.78 -16.70
N ILE A 180 29.32 49.67 -16.19
CA ILE A 180 28.00 49.97 -16.77
C ILE A 180 28.17 50.56 -18.17
N ARG A 181 27.68 49.83 -19.18
CA ARG A 181 27.88 50.19 -20.59
C ARG A 181 26.81 49.61 -21.50
N LEU A 182 26.72 50.18 -22.70
CA LEU A 182 26.04 49.55 -23.83
C LEU A 182 27.04 48.78 -24.68
N GLU A 183 26.70 47.56 -25.05
CA GLU A 183 27.43 46.77 -26.04
C GLU A 183 26.47 45.99 -26.93
N LYS A 184 27.00 45.20 -27.87
CA LYS A 184 26.22 44.24 -28.64
C LYS A 184 26.45 42.83 -28.11
N ASP A 185 25.40 42.03 -28.04
CA ASP A 185 25.49 40.60 -27.75
C ASP A 185 25.95 39.79 -28.98
N ALA A 186 26.03 38.46 -28.85
CA ALA A 186 26.50 37.56 -29.91
C ALA A 186 25.56 37.53 -31.13
N GLU A 187 24.31 37.93 -30.93
CA GLU A 187 23.25 38.04 -31.93
C GLU A 187 23.13 39.47 -32.51
N GLU A 188 24.08 40.36 -32.21
CA GLU A 188 24.14 41.78 -32.59
C GLU A 188 23.01 42.67 -32.01
N ASN A 189 22.26 42.21 -31.00
CA ASN A 189 21.29 43.04 -30.28
C ASN A 189 22.02 43.97 -29.30
N ILE A 190 21.45 45.16 -29.06
CA ILE A 190 22.01 46.13 -28.12
C ILE A 190 21.58 45.74 -26.70
N VAL A 191 22.56 45.69 -25.80
CA VAL A 191 22.35 45.29 -24.40
C VAL A 191 23.03 46.27 -23.45
N LEU A 192 22.36 46.56 -22.33
CA LEU A 192 22.95 47.21 -21.16
C LEU A 192 23.61 46.14 -20.31
N VAL A 193 24.88 46.33 -19.98
CA VAL A 193 25.68 45.41 -19.19
C VAL A 193 26.25 46.12 -17.97
N PHE A 194 26.18 45.48 -16.82
CA PHE A 194 26.79 45.96 -15.57
C PHE A 194 27.13 44.80 -14.63
N GLY A 195 28.19 44.95 -13.85
CA GLY A 195 28.48 44.12 -12.67
C GLY A 195 27.87 44.70 -11.40
N ILE A 196 27.79 43.88 -10.36
CA ILE A 196 27.26 44.21 -9.03
C ILE A 196 28.25 43.71 -7.98
N ASP A 197 28.70 44.58 -7.09
CA ASP A 197 29.51 44.19 -5.94
C ASP A 197 28.70 43.46 -4.87
N ARG A 198 29.40 42.78 -3.96
CA ARG A 198 28.79 42.18 -2.77
C ARG A 198 28.17 43.25 -1.88
N ASN A 199 26.98 43.00 -1.31
CA ASN A 199 26.40 43.85 -0.26
C ASN A 199 26.86 43.37 1.12
N ASP A 200 27.96 43.95 1.61
CA ASP A 200 28.46 43.73 2.97
C ASP A 200 27.87 44.72 4.00
N GLY A 201 26.90 45.54 3.59
CA GLY A 201 26.13 46.44 4.45
C GLY A 201 25.12 45.72 5.36
N SER A 202 24.47 46.50 6.22
CA SER A 202 23.40 46.05 7.14
C SER A 202 22.00 46.49 6.71
N SER A 203 21.85 47.02 5.50
CA SER A 203 20.59 47.40 4.89
C SER A 203 20.60 47.05 3.40
N ASP A 204 19.42 46.81 2.85
CA ASP A 204 19.24 46.67 1.41
C ASP A 204 19.65 47.99 0.72
N ARG A 205 20.17 47.89 -0.50
CA ARG A 205 20.59 49.05 -1.30
C ARG A 205 19.90 49.07 -2.66
N LYS A 206 19.67 50.26 -3.19
CA LYS A 206 18.92 50.48 -4.43
C LYS A 206 19.64 51.46 -5.33
N ALA A 207 19.75 51.15 -6.61
CA ALA A 207 20.27 52.05 -7.63
C ALA A 207 19.28 52.20 -8.79
N ALA A 208 19.26 53.38 -9.40
CA ALA A 208 18.57 53.67 -10.64
C ALA A 208 19.60 53.86 -11.76
N ILE A 209 19.60 52.98 -12.76
CA ILE A 209 20.38 53.13 -13.99
C ILE A 209 19.51 53.84 -15.02
N ARG A 210 19.86 55.08 -15.37
CA ARG A 210 19.18 55.88 -16.40
C ARG A 210 19.99 55.90 -17.68
N LEU A 211 19.31 55.68 -18.79
CA LEU A 211 19.84 55.88 -20.13
C LEU A 211 19.09 57.08 -20.72
N GLU A 212 19.81 58.09 -21.19
CA GLU A 212 19.26 59.35 -21.68
C GLU A 212 19.88 59.74 -23.03
N ILE A 213 19.07 60.21 -23.97
CA ILE A 213 19.53 60.72 -25.27
C ILE A 213 19.28 62.23 -25.32
N PRO A 214 20.27 63.08 -25.00
CA PRO A 214 20.15 64.53 -25.13
C PRO A 214 20.29 64.98 -26.59
N ASP A 215 19.64 66.10 -26.95
CA ASP A 215 19.96 66.86 -28.16
C ASP A 215 21.14 67.83 -27.95
N ALA A 216 21.44 68.62 -28.98
CA ALA A 216 22.53 69.59 -28.96
C ALA A 216 22.33 70.75 -27.96
N ASP A 217 21.11 70.94 -27.43
CA ASP A 217 20.78 71.90 -26.36
C ASP A 217 20.79 71.24 -24.96
N GLY A 218 21.10 69.94 -24.86
CA GLY A 218 21.03 69.18 -23.62
C GLY A 218 19.60 68.79 -23.22
N LYS A 219 18.62 68.96 -24.11
CA LYS A 219 17.25 68.52 -23.86
C LYS A 219 17.13 67.03 -24.14
N ILE A 220 16.66 66.28 -23.15
CA ILE A 220 16.44 64.83 -23.29
C ILE A 220 15.31 64.57 -24.31
N LEU A 221 15.63 63.82 -25.35
CA LEU A 221 14.72 63.41 -26.42
C LEU A 221 14.06 62.06 -26.14
N ALA A 222 14.78 61.14 -25.49
CA ALA A 222 14.29 59.85 -25.03
C ALA A 222 15.06 59.40 -23.77
N GLN A 223 14.39 58.66 -22.89
CA GLN A 223 14.97 58.16 -21.64
C GLN A 223 14.38 56.79 -21.27
N ALA A 224 15.16 55.96 -20.58
CA ALA A 224 14.72 54.73 -19.93
C ALA A 224 15.42 54.56 -18.57
N GLU A 225 14.76 53.92 -17.60
CA GLU A 225 15.30 53.69 -16.26
C GLU A 225 15.12 52.22 -15.84
N ALA A 226 16.14 51.63 -15.20
CA ALA A 226 16.04 50.37 -14.48
C ALA A 226 16.40 50.56 -13.00
N SER A 227 15.59 49.95 -12.13
CA SER A 227 15.77 49.89 -10.69
C SER A 227 16.45 48.58 -10.30
N VAL A 228 17.67 48.65 -9.75
CA VAL A 228 18.40 47.50 -9.20
C VAL A 228 18.36 47.56 -7.68
N VAL A 229 17.71 46.59 -7.04
CA VAL A 229 17.71 46.37 -5.59
C VAL A 229 18.67 45.23 -5.28
N GLN A 230 19.53 45.42 -4.29
CA GLN A 230 20.36 44.36 -3.73
C GLN A 230 20.11 44.24 -2.22
N THR A 231 19.49 43.13 -1.81
CA THR A 231 19.09 42.90 -0.43
C THR A 231 20.28 42.49 0.45
N THR A 232 20.04 42.41 1.75
CA THR A 232 20.94 41.86 2.76
C THR A 232 20.80 40.36 2.94
N ASP A 233 19.84 39.73 2.25
CA ASP A 233 19.59 38.29 2.36
C ASP A 233 20.80 37.49 1.90
N ASN A 234 21.04 36.39 2.63
CA ASN A 234 21.99 35.39 2.19
C ASN A 234 21.36 34.55 1.06
N ALA A 235 22.23 34.01 0.20
CA ALA A 235 21.84 33.01 -0.76
C ALA A 235 21.33 31.75 -0.06
N THR A 236 20.20 31.23 -0.53
CA THR A 236 19.53 30.05 0.00
C THR A 236 19.11 29.13 -1.13
N VAL A 237 19.23 27.83 -0.89
CA VAL A 237 18.56 26.78 -1.65
C VAL A 237 17.65 26.02 -0.68
N VAL A 238 16.39 25.79 -1.06
CA VAL A 238 15.38 25.19 -0.18
C VAL A 238 14.52 24.24 -1.00
N PHE A 239 14.21 23.06 -0.46
CA PHE A 239 13.18 22.19 -1.06
C PHE A 239 11.81 22.87 -0.96
N LYS A 240 11.05 22.87 -2.06
CA LYS A 240 9.84 23.66 -2.24
C LYS A 240 8.58 22.94 -1.73
N ASP A 241 8.63 22.53 -0.47
CA ASP A 241 7.50 22.11 0.37
C ASP A 241 7.95 22.34 1.82
N GLU A 242 7.14 22.98 2.67
CA GLU A 242 7.54 23.31 4.05
C GLU A 242 7.75 22.04 4.92
N ASP A 243 7.13 20.92 4.52
CA ASP A 243 7.35 19.60 5.09
C ASP A 243 8.64 18.96 4.54
N THR A 244 9.77 19.28 5.18
CA THR A 244 11.09 18.64 4.94
C THR A 244 11.15 17.13 5.30
N ILE A 245 10.02 16.48 5.57
CA ILE A 245 9.86 15.06 5.91
C ILE A 245 8.77 14.47 5.02
N VAL A 246 9.11 13.47 4.20
CA VAL A 246 8.16 12.83 3.30
C VAL A 246 8.18 11.31 3.43
N SER A 247 7.01 10.70 3.67
CA SER A 247 6.84 9.24 3.55
C SER A 247 6.70 8.83 2.07
N VAL A 248 7.34 7.72 1.69
CA VAL A 248 7.35 7.19 0.32
C VAL A 248 7.03 5.68 0.29
N PRO A 249 6.41 5.15 -0.79
CA PRO A 249 6.12 3.73 -0.90
C PRO A 249 7.37 2.84 -0.83
N GLY A 250 7.19 1.61 -0.35
CA GLY A 250 8.25 0.59 -0.30
C GLY A 250 8.72 0.09 -1.66
N ASP A 251 8.08 0.50 -2.75
CA ASP A 251 8.41 0.08 -4.11
C ASP A 251 9.59 0.85 -4.70
N GLN A 252 10.25 0.25 -5.70
CA GLN A 252 11.25 0.99 -6.49
C GLN A 252 10.52 2.03 -7.35
N HIS A 253 10.93 3.30 -7.24
CA HIS A 253 10.34 4.39 -8.01
C HIS A 253 11.33 5.53 -8.25
N ASN A 254 11.11 6.27 -9.33
CA ASN A 254 11.79 7.54 -9.56
C ASN A 254 11.04 8.63 -8.78
N ARG A 255 11.77 9.48 -8.09
CA ARG A 255 11.23 10.62 -7.35
C ARG A 255 11.90 11.91 -7.83
N SER A 256 11.13 12.99 -7.82
CA SER A 256 11.62 14.34 -8.07
C SER A 256 11.12 15.26 -6.96
N ALA A 257 11.97 16.15 -6.47
CA ALA A 257 11.66 17.14 -5.43
C ALA A 257 12.03 18.52 -5.94
N LEU A 258 11.06 19.45 -5.93
CA LEU A 258 11.29 20.82 -6.37
C LEU A 258 12.26 21.54 -5.41
N LEU A 259 13.16 22.33 -5.99
CA LEU A 259 14.12 23.16 -5.29
C LEU A 259 13.90 24.62 -5.71
N THR A 260 13.90 25.53 -4.76
CA THR A 260 13.88 26.98 -5.01
C THR A 260 15.19 27.58 -4.52
N ALA A 261 15.77 28.45 -5.34
CA ALA A 261 16.89 29.32 -4.97
C ALA A 261 16.43 30.78 -5.08
N ASN A 262 16.96 31.66 -4.22
CA ASN A 262 16.76 33.12 -4.33
C ASN A 262 17.87 33.80 -5.16
N PHE A 263 18.60 33.03 -5.97
CA PHE A 263 19.71 33.48 -6.80
C PHE A 263 19.92 32.51 -7.99
N ASP A 264 20.70 32.92 -8.97
CA ASP A 264 21.03 32.10 -10.14
C ASP A 264 21.99 30.97 -9.74
N VAL A 265 21.65 29.72 -10.06
CA VAL A 265 22.42 28.52 -9.70
C VAL A 265 22.96 27.80 -10.92
N ASP A 266 24.26 27.48 -10.93
CA ASP A 266 24.83 26.53 -11.89
C ASP A 266 24.61 25.08 -11.38
N PRO A 267 23.95 24.19 -12.14
CA PRO A 267 23.86 22.77 -11.82
C PRO A 267 25.18 22.09 -11.46
N ALA A 268 26.32 22.54 -12.01
CA ALA A 268 27.65 21.99 -11.75
C ALA A 268 28.18 22.25 -10.33
N HIS A 269 27.63 23.23 -9.61
CA HIS A 269 28.05 23.62 -8.25
C HIS A 269 27.24 22.94 -7.14
N PHE A 270 26.34 22.01 -7.47
CA PHE A 270 25.62 21.20 -6.50
C PHE A 270 26.36 19.91 -6.14
N ALA A 271 26.46 19.66 -4.83
CA ALA A 271 26.87 18.40 -4.24
C ALA A 271 25.71 17.76 -3.45
N PHE A 272 25.62 16.43 -3.51
CA PHE A 272 24.59 15.64 -2.82
C PHE A 272 25.24 14.70 -1.81
N ASP A 273 24.72 14.67 -0.60
CA ASP A 273 25.12 13.76 0.48
C ASP A 273 23.88 13.05 1.04
N ILE A 274 24.00 11.77 1.39
CA ILE A 274 22.87 10.94 1.82
C ILE A 274 23.23 10.22 3.12
N ALA A 275 22.62 10.67 4.22
CA ALA A 275 22.74 10.01 5.51
C ALA A 275 21.58 9.04 5.72
N TYR A 276 21.87 7.76 5.93
CA TYR A 276 20.87 6.69 6.12
C TYR A 276 20.63 6.40 7.61
N ASP A 277 19.37 6.09 7.97
CA ASP A 277 18.95 5.72 9.33
C ASP A 277 18.01 4.48 9.30
N PRO A 278 18.41 3.34 9.90
CA PRO A 278 19.72 3.09 10.51
C PRO A 278 20.86 3.10 9.48
N ALA A 279 22.07 3.44 9.92
CA ALA A 279 23.25 3.49 9.05
C ALA A 279 23.54 2.11 8.43
N GLY A 280 23.54 2.02 7.10
CA GLY A 280 23.64 0.74 6.40
C GLY A 280 23.48 0.84 4.88
N THR A 281 22.71 -0.10 4.31
CA THR A 281 22.55 -0.32 2.87
C THR A 281 22.11 0.95 2.12
N GLN A 282 22.82 1.31 1.05
CA GLN A 282 22.44 2.40 0.17
C GLN A 282 21.20 2.01 -0.65
N TRP A 283 20.20 2.89 -0.66
CA TRP A 283 18.93 2.66 -1.39
C TRP A 283 18.40 3.87 -2.15
N ILE A 284 19.14 4.99 -2.15
CA ILE A 284 18.90 6.13 -3.04
C ILE A 284 20.08 6.22 -4.02
N THR A 285 19.80 6.26 -5.32
CA THR A 285 20.80 6.37 -6.39
C THR A 285 20.42 7.45 -7.40
N ASP A 286 21.33 7.74 -8.33
CA ASP A 286 21.09 8.58 -9.51
C ASP A 286 20.58 10.00 -9.19
N VAL A 287 21.05 10.55 -8.07
CA VAL A 287 20.71 11.91 -7.62
C VAL A 287 21.29 12.93 -8.59
N THR A 288 20.41 13.70 -9.22
CA THR A 288 20.73 14.72 -10.23
C THR A 288 19.87 15.96 -10.01
N PHE A 289 20.37 17.14 -10.40
CA PHE A 289 19.59 18.37 -10.42
C PHE A 289 19.38 18.83 -11.86
N SER A 290 18.14 19.19 -12.20
CA SER A 290 17.75 19.71 -13.51
C SER A 290 16.85 20.93 -13.33
N GLU A 291 17.34 22.11 -13.72
CA GLU A 291 16.68 23.43 -13.71
C GLU A 291 16.11 23.90 -12.36
N SER A 292 15.13 23.18 -11.82
CA SER A 292 14.39 23.51 -10.59
C SER A 292 14.01 22.28 -9.76
N ALA A 293 14.52 21.08 -10.09
CA ALA A 293 14.16 19.84 -9.40
C ALA A 293 15.36 18.91 -9.17
N VAL A 294 15.41 18.28 -7.99
CA VAL A 294 16.34 17.20 -7.67
C VAL A 294 15.63 15.87 -7.92
N SER A 295 16.13 15.10 -8.89
CA SER A 295 15.59 13.80 -9.27
C SER A 295 16.51 12.68 -8.81
N PHE A 296 15.92 11.58 -8.31
CA PHE A 296 16.66 10.44 -7.77
C PHE A 296 15.83 9.14 -7.86
N VAL A 297 16.51 8.00 -7.84
CA VAL A 297 15.89 6.68 -7.80
C VAL A 297 15.85 6.19 -6.37
N VAL A 298 14.68 5.74 -5.92
CA VAL A 298 14.47 5.06 -4.64
C VAL A 298 14.34 3.57 -4.93
N ALA A 299 15.22 2.75 -4.37
CA ALA A 299 15.15 1.29 -4.48
C ALA A 299 14.04 0.71 -3.57
N GLU A 300 13.61 -0.52 -3.83
CA GLU A 300 12.56 -1.15 -3.00
C GLU A 300 13.03 -1.48 -1.57
N ASN A 301 12.12 -1.37 -0.61
CA ASN A 301 12.32 -1.74 0.80
C ASN A 301 11.80 -3.16 1.05
N THR A 302 12.69 -4.13 0.84
CA THR A 302 12.49 -5.55 1.16
C THR A 302 12.74 -5.90 2.62
N GLY A 303 13.07 -4.91 3.47
CA GLY A 303 13.16 -5.07 4.91
C GLY A 303 11.79 -5.21 5.59
N ASP A 304 11.83 -5.62 6.86
CA ASP A 304 10.68 -5.79 7.74
C ASP A 304 10.34 -4.53 8.57
N GLN A 305 11.11 -3.46 8.42
CA GLN A 305 10.88 -2.17 9.09
C GLN A 305 10.97 -0.99 8.10
N PRO A 306 10.24 0.12 8.35
CA PRO A 306 10.44 1.37 7.62
C PRO A 306 11.88 1.86 7.78
N ARG A 307 12.44 2.44 6.73
CA ARG A 307 13.83 2.96 6.71
C ARG A 307 13.85 4.43 6.33
N SER A 308 14.78 5.20 6.88
CA SER A 308 14.85 6.64 6.62
C SER A 308 16.18 7.08 6.02
N ALA A 309 16.17 8.18 5.29
CA ALA A 309 17.36 8.83 4.76
C ALA A 309 17.19 10.35 4.75
N SER A 310 18.29 11.08 4.93
CA SER A 310 18.36 12.53 4.76
C SER A 310 19.24 12.83 3.54
N LEU A 311 18.60 13.28 2.45
CA LEU A 311 19.28 13.80 1.26
C LEU A 311 19.61 15.27 1.52
N LYS A 312 20.88 15.55 1.84
CA LYS A 312 21.40 16.91 1.93
C LYS A 312 21.88 17.35 0.55
N ILE A 313 21.34 18.45 0.05
CA ILE A 313 21.86 19.17 -1.11
C ILE A 313 22.68 20.37 -0.62
N THR A 314 23.86 20.57 -1.17
CA THR A 314 24.73 21.72 -0.88
C THR A 314 25.09 22.40 -2.19
N TYR A 315 24.78 23.69 -2.34
CA TYR A 315 25.32 24.53 -3.39
C TYR A 315 26.61 25.17 -2.87
N LYS A 316 27.70 25.06 -3.62
CA LYS A 316 28.98 25.68 -3.25
C LYS A 316 29.71 26.26 -4.44
N ASP A 317 29.97 27.55 -4.36
CA ASP A 317 30.76 28.34 -5.30
C ASP A 317 31.75 29.22 -4.49
N THR A 318 32.52 30.07 -5.18
CA THR A 318 33.57 30.94 -4.64
C THR A 318 33.09 31.83 -3.49
N ASP A 319 31.90 32.42 -3.61
CA ASP A 319 31.35 33.42 -2.67
C ASP A 319 30.14 32.95 -1.84
N VAL A 320 29.68 31.70 -2.06
CA VAL A 320 28.45 31.15 -1.48
C VAL A 320 28.59 29.67 -1.12
N GLU A 321 28.16 29.33 0.09
CA GLU A 321 27.86 27.95 0.49
C GLU A 321 26.52 27.93 1.22
N CYS A 322 25.54 27.21 0.69
CA CYS A 322 24.23 27.03 1.31
C CYS A 322 23.70 25.61 1.08
N SER A 323 22.82 25.13 1.96
CA SER A 323 22.35 23.74 1.89
C SER A 323 20.93 23.56 2.39
N SER A 324 20.21 22.60 1.79
CA SER A 324 18.91 22.11 2.25
C SER A 324 18.97 20.62 2.52
N THR A 325 17.99 20.08 3.25
CA THR A 325 17.90 18.65 3.54
C THR A 325 16.47 18.17 3.37
N LEU A 326 16.27 17.17 2.51
CA LEU A 326 15.03 16.43 2.36
C LEU A 326 15.13 15.13 3.16
N ARG A 327 14.24 14.94 4.14
CA ARG A 327 14.13 13.66 4.87
C ARG A 327 13.07 12.78 4.19
N LEU A 328 13.44 11.54 3.95
CA LEU A 328 12.63 10.51 3.31
C LEU A 328 12.45 9.37 4.30
N THR A 329 11.21 8.95 4.54
CA THR A 329 10.89 7.71 5.25
C THR A 329 10.25 6.76 4.26
N GLN A 330 10.87 5.62 3.98
CA GLN A 330 10.33 4.62 3.08
C GLN A 330 9.62 3.51 3.86
N GLU A 331 8.34 3.31 3.56
CA GLU A 331 7.52 2.24 4.10
C GLU A 331 8.06 0.85 3.72
N VAL A 332 7.68 -0.19 4.45
CA VAL A 332 7.97 -1.58 4.04
C VAL A 332 7.17 -1.96 2.79
N LYS A 333 7.78 -2.69 1.85
CA LYS A 333 7.03 -3.37 0.78
C LYS A 333 6.50 -4.73 1.25
N GLN A 334 7.28 -5.37 2.12
CA GLN A 334 7.01 -6.67 2.71
C GLN A 334 6.17 -6.51 3.99
N LEU A 335 5.02 -7.18 4.06
CA LEU A 335 4.22 -7.34 5.29
C LEU A 335 4.40 -8.74 5.86
N SER A 336 4.29 -8.84 7.17
CA SER A 336 4.09 -10.09 7.91
C SER A 336 2.60 -10.41 8.08
N ILE A 337 2.29 -11.62 8.54
CA ILE A 337 0.92 -11.96 8.96
C ILE A 337 0.49 -11.13 10.19
N ALA A 338 1.43 -10.75 11.07
CA ALA A 338 1.11 -9.90 12.22
C ALA A 338 0.65 -8.49 11.78
N ASP A 339 1.30 -7.90 10.78
CA ASP A 339 0.91 -6.61 10.22
C ASP A 339 -0.50 -6.68 9.60
N LEU A 340 -0.78 -7.75 8.84
CA LEU A 340 -2.13 -7.99 8.31
C LEU A 340 -3.18 -8.11 9.42
N ARG A 341 -2.88 -8.85 10.50
CA ARG A 341 -3.79 -8.95 11.67
C ARG A 341 -4.06 -7.58 12.30
N ALA A 342 -3.05 -6.71 12.36
CA ALA A 342 -3.15 -5.36 12.94
C ALA A 342 -4.01 -4.38 12.10
N LEU A 343 -4.20 -4.62 10.80
CA LEU A 343 -5.04 -3.77 9.93
C LEU A 343 -6.52 -3.74 10.36
N ILE A 344 -7.01 -4.74 11.10
CA ILE A 344 -8.38 -4.81 11.60
C ILE A 344 -8.36 -4.79 13.15
N PRO A 345 -8.33 -3.60 13.78
CA PRO A 345 -8.26 -3.47 15.23
C PRO A 345 -9.56 -3.82 15.96
N GLY A 346 -10.68 -3.91 15.23
CA GLY A 346 -11.95 -4.42 15.77
C GLY A 346 -11.91 -5.92 16.06
N ALA A 347 -12.92 -6.44 16.75
CA ALA A 347 -13.07 -7.88 16.97
C ALA A 347 -13.37 -8.64 15.66
N GLU A 348 -14.04 -7.99 14.71
CA GLU A 348 -14.41 -8.49 13.39
C GLU A 348 -14.30 -7.35 12.38
N GLY A 349 -14.19 -7.68 11.09
CA GLY A 349 -14.20 -6.68 10.02
C GLY A 349 -13.62 -7.21 8.70
N GLU A 350 -13.57 -6.35 7.69
CA GLU A 350 -12.87 -6.62 6.44
C GLU A 350 -12.17 -5.37 5.90
N VAL A 351 -11.06 -5.57 5.19
CA VAL A 351 -10.30 -4.51 4.53
C VAL A 351 -9.80 -4.99 3.17
N GLU A 352 -9.94 -4.13 2.16
CA GLU A 352 -9.36 -4.34 0.84
C GLU A 352 -7.89 -3.90 0.86
N LEU A 353 -6.99 -4.81 0.50
CA LEU A 353 -5.55 -4.59 0.55
C LEU A 353 -5.12 -3.91 -0.76
N THR A 354 -4.56 -2.71 -0.66
CA THR A 354 -4.20 -1.88 -1.81
C THR A 354 -2.72 -1.45 -1.77
N GLY A 355 -2.15 -1.21 -2.94
CA GLY A 355 -0.71 -0.94 -3.13
C GLY A 355 0.10 -2.22 -3.37
N GLU A 356 1.30 -2.10 -3.92
CA GLU A 356 2.16 -3.22 -4.37
C GLU A 356 2.87 -3.97 -3.22
N LYS A 357 2.13 -4.20 -2.13
CA LYS A 357 2.61 -4.92 -0.94
C LYS A 357 2.75 -6.41 -1.21
N MET A 358 3.72 -7.02 -0.53
CA MET A 358 4.03 -8.45 -0.61
C MET A 358 3.89 -9.12 0.76
N LEU A 359 3.48 -10.39 0.80
CA LEU A 359 3.41 -11.23 2.00
C LEU A 359 4.32 -12.46 1.80
N SER A 360 5.11 -12.79 2.81
CA SER A 360 5.99 -13.97 2.80
C SER A 360 5.57 -14.93 3.90
N ALA A 361 5.40 -16.20 3.54
CA ALA A 361 4.79 -17.22 4.39
C ALA A 361 5.23 -18.62 3.95
N VAL A 362 4.90 -19.63 4.75
CA VAL A 362 5.04 -21.04 4.37
C VAL A 362 3.65 -21.64 4.13
N VAL A 363 3.49 -22.38 3.03
CA VAL A 363 2.25 -23.09 2.71
C VAL A 363 2.18 -24.38 3.52
N ILE A 364 1.13 -24.57 4.33
CA ILE A 364 0.94 -25.78 5.15
C ILE A 364 -0.20 -26.68 4.63
N SER A 365 -1.07 -26.14 3.76
CA SER A 365 -2.07 -26.89 2.99
C SER A 365 -1.47 -27.60 1.78
N ASP A 366 -2.21 -28.55 1.22
CA ASP A 366 -1.85 -29.27 -0.01
C ASP A 366 -2.94 -29.09 -1.08
N ALA A 367 -2.60 -28.45 -2.20
CA ALA A 367 -3.56 -28.19 -3.29
C ALA A 367 -4.04 -29.51 -3.94
N GLY A 368 -5.36 -29.67 -4.01
CA GLY A 368 -5.99 -30.93 -4.47
C GLY A 368 -6.12 -32.01 -3.38
N ASN A 369 -5.66 -31.76 -2.16
CA ASN A 369 -5.95 -32.62 -1.02
C ASN A 369 -7.42 -32.47 -0.61
N TYR A 370 -8.10 -33.60 -0.38
CA TYR A 370 -9.53 -33.63 -0.08
C TYR A 370 -9.90 -33.16 1.34
N ASN A 371 -8.95 -32.74 2.18
CA ASN A 371 -9.20 -32.37 3.58
C ASN A 371 -8.92 -30.91 3.97
N MET A 372 -8.87 -29.98 3.02
CA MET A 372 -8.52 -28.58 3.28
C MET A 372 -9.67 -27.75 3.86
N GLU A 373 -10.93 -27.97 3.52
CA GLU A 373 -12.04 -27.23 4.15
C GLU A 373 -13.33 -28.07 4.19
N THR A 374 -14.27 -27.71 5.07
CA THR A 374 -15.60 -28.32 5.12
C THR A 374 -16.39 -27.91 3.89
N ASN A 375 -16.74 -28.88 3.05
CA ASN A 375 -17.61 -28.63 1.90
C ASN A 375 -19.07 -28.42 2.35
N PRO A 376 -19.69 -27.25 2.10
CA PRO A 376 -21.05 -26.98 2.53
C PRO A 376 -22.06 -27.70 1.65
N ASN A 377 -23.20 -28.06 2.25
CA ASN A 377 -24.35 -28.52 1.49
C ASN A 377 -25.02 -27.36 0.74
N LEU A 378 -25.28 -27.55 -0.55
CA LEU A 378 -26.14 -26.68 -1.36
C LEU A 378 -27.62 -27.06 -1.18
N THR A 379 -27.88 -28.36 -1.01
CA THR A 379 -29.18 -28.94 -0.68
C THR A 379 -28.98 -30.17 0.20
N ASP A 380 -30.07 -30.77 0.68
CA ASP A 380 -30.06 -32.03 1.43
C ASP A 380 -29.32 -33.19 0.73
N THR A 381 -29.16 -33.13 -0.60
CA THR A 381 -28.52 -34.16 -1.45
C THR A 381 -27.41 -33.60 -2.35
N SER A 382 -26.89 -32.40 -2.09
CA SER A 382 -25.85 -31.78 -2.92
C SER A 382 -24.84 -31.01 -2.07
N ILE A 383 -23.57 -31.07 -2.45
CA ILE A 383 -22.42 -30.53 -1.71
C ILE A 383 -21.54 -29.74 -2.69
N ASP A 384 -21.11 -28.54 -2.29
CA ASP A 384 -20.13 -27.74 -3.03
C ASP A 384 -18.71 -28.18 -2.63
N PHE A 385 -18.15 -29.12 -3.39
CA PHE A 385 -16.77 -29.57 -3.24
C PHE A 385 -15.73 -28.50 -3.60
N SER A 386 -16.12 -27.43 -4.32
CA SER A 386 -15.16 -26.40 -4.74
C SER A 386 -14.62 -25.60 -3.56
N VAL A 387 -15.32 -25.56 -2.42
CA VAL A 387 -14.85 -24.84 -1.22
C VAL A 387 -13.54 -25.43 -0.71
N ASN A 388 -13.43 -26.75 -0.61
CA ASN A 388 -12.17 -27.43 -0.32
C ASN A 388 -11.10 -27.12 -1.37
N GLU A 389 -11.42 -27.23 -2.67
CA GLU A 389 -10.46 -27.03 -3.76
C GLU A 389 -9.91 -25.60 -3.81
N LYS A 390 -10.74 -24.59 -3.50
CA LYS A 390 -10.36 -23.17 -3.43
C LYS A 390 -9.59 -22.79 -2.17
N THR A 391 -9.54 -23.65 -1.15
CA THR A 391 -8.97 -23.30 0.15
C THR A 391 -7.52 -23.74 0.29
N ALA A 392 -6.69 -22.84 0.80
CA ALA A 392 -5.32 -23.09 1.21
C ALA A 392 -5.07 -22.46 2.58
N TYR A 393 -3.98 -22.84 3.24
CA TYR A 393 -3.53 -22.28 4.50
C TYR A 393 -2.05 -21.98 4.42
N ILE A 394 -1.69 -20.80 4.92
CA ILE A 394 -0.31 -20.33 5.05
C ILE A 394 -0.06 -19.93 6.50
N GLU A 395 1.18 -20.11 6.97
CA GLU A 395 1.63 -19.63 8.27
C GLU A 395 2.84 -18.70 8.14
N SER A 396 3.05 -17.87 9.16
CA SER A 396 4.19 -16.95 9.21
C SER A 396 5.51 -17.72 9.29
N LEU A 397 6.61 -17.10 8.90
CA LEU A 397 7.93 -17.76 8.84
C LEU A 397 8.43 -18.26 10.21
N ASP A 398 7.89 -17.71 11.30
CA ASP A 398 8.12 -18.11 12.69
C ASP A 398 7.05 -19.09 13.24
N GLY A 399 6.00 -19.38 12.46
CA GLY A 399 4.86 -20.22 12.82
C GLY A 399 3.91 -19.60 13.84
N GLN A 400 4.08 -18.32 14.21
CA GLN A 400 3.26 -17.69 15.24
C GLN A 400 1.78 -17.59 14.83
N TYR A 401 1.50 -17.25 13.56
CA TYR A 401 0.15 -16.96 13.08
C TYR A 401 -0.17 -17.61 11.74
N GLY A 402 -1.43 -17.99 11.55
CA GLY A 402 -1.94 -18.57 10.31
C GLY A 402 -2.95 -17.69 9.59
N LEU A 403 -3.11 -17.92 8.28
CA LEU A 403 -4.14 -17.34 7.43
C LEU A 403 -4.78 -18.43 6.56
N ARG A 404 -6.11 -18.38 6.41
CA ARG A 404 -6.81 -19.09 5.34
C ARG A 404 -6.76 -18.25 4.07
N ILE A 405 -6.48 -18.88 2.92
CA ILE A 405 -6.60 -18.28 1.59
C ILE A 405 -7.79 -18.93 0.89
N VAL A 406 -8.65 -18.12 0.29
CA VAL A 406 -9.78 -18.57 -0.56
C VAL A 406 -9.59 -18.01 -1.97
N ALA A 407 -9.27 -18.93 -2.89
CA ALA A 407 -9.11 -18.66 -4.30
C ALA A 407 -10.45 -18.40 -5.02
N LYS A 408 -10.42 -17.67 -6.13
CA LYS A 408 -11.61 -17.42 -6.97
C LYS A 408 -12.11 -18.71 -7.64
N LEU A 409 -11.20 -19.48 -8.22
CA LEU A 409 -11.49 -20.77 -8.87
C LEU A 409 -10.63 -21.89 -8.26
N PRO A 410 -11.08 -23.16 -8.30
CA PRO A 410 -10.25 -24.33 -7.94
C PRO A 410 -8.86 -24.32 -8.60
N ALA A 411 -8.80 -23.95 -9.88
CA ALA A 411 -7.55 -23.90 -10.66
C ALA A 411 -6.60 -22.75 -10.30
N ASP A 412 -7.05 -21.78 -9.49
CA ASP A 412 -6.18 -20.71 -8.96
C ASP A 412 -5.38 -21.17 -7.73
N ASN A 413 -5.81 -22.24 -7.05
CA ASN A 413 -5.10 -22.80 -5.90
C ASN A 413 -3.88 -23.62 -6.37
N ILE A 414 -2.78 -22.92 -6.65
CA ILE A 414 -1.50 -23.49 -7.07
C ILE A 414 -0.46 -23.60 -5.93
N LEU A 415 -0.91 -23.42 -4.69
CA LEU A 415 -0.07 -23.38 -3.49
C LEU A 415 0.30 -24.81 -3.05
N LYS A 416 1.60 -25.10 -2.99
CA LYS A 416 2.13 -26.45 -2.74
C LYS A 416 2.63 -26.57 -1.29
N ARG A 417 2.24 -27.66 -0.61
CA ARG A 417 2.63 -27.95 0.78
C ARG A 417 4.15 -27.78 1.00
N TYR A 418 4.49 -27.21 2.13
CA TYR A 418 5.85 -26.86 2.60
C TYR A 418 6.61 -25.83 1.76
N SER A 419 5.99 -25.21 0.75
CA SER A 419 6.69 -24.21 -0.05
C SER A 419 6.76 -22.87 0.68
N SER A 420 7.94 -22.24 0.66
CA SER A 420 8.08 -20.83 1.01
C SER A 420 7.57 -19.99 -0.16
N VAL A 421 6.60 -19.11 0.09
CA VAL A 421 5.94 -18.29 -0.93
C VAL A 421 6.14 -16.81 -0.66
N GLN A 422 6.21 -16.04 -1.75
CA GLN A 422 6.02 -14.60 -1.74
C GLN A 422 4.78 -14.29 -2.58
N LEU A 423 3.81 -13.63 -1.97
CA LEU A 423 2.50 -13.33 -2.55
C LEU A 423 2.33 -11.82 -2.69
N SER A 424 1.88 -11.35 -3.84
CA SER A 424 1.26 -10.03 -3.94
C SER A 424 -0.08 -10.07 -3.21
N ILE A 425 -0.36 -9.07 -2.38
CA ILE A 425 -1.65 -8.95 -1.68
C ILE A 425 -2.57 -7.88 -2.27
N ASN A 426 -2.12 -7.16 -3.30
CA ASN A 426 -2.87 -6.07 -3.93
C ASN A 426 -4.18 -6.59 -4.56
N GLY A 427 -5.32 -6.01 -4.18
CA GLY A 427 -6.65 -6.43 -4.64
C GLY A 427 -7.20 -7.69 -3.94
N LEU A 428 -6.52 -8.22 -2.93
CA LEU A 428 -7.10 -9.21 -2.02
C LEU A 428 -7.92 -8.51 -0.94
N LYS A 429 -8.95 -9.19 -0.42
CA LYS A 429 -9.69 -8.73 0.75
C LYS A 429 -9.38 -9.60 1.96
N LEU A 430 -8.85 -8.98 3.01
CA LEU A 430 -8.66 -9.59 4.32
C LEU A 430 -9.95 -9.50 5.12
N VAL A 431 -10.37 -10.62 5.71
CA VAL A 431 -11.56 -10.73 6.56
C VAL A 431 -11.14 -11.27 7.92
N LYS A 432 -11.54 -10.60 8.99
CA LYS A 432 -11.37 -11.01 10.39
C LYS A 432 -12.70 -11.46 10.97
N GLU A 433 -12.72 -12.65 11.56
CA GLU A 433 -13.87 -13.20 12.29
C GLU A 433 -13.49 -13.45 13.76
N SER A 434 -14.46 -13.35 14.69
CA SER A 434 -14.22 -13.57 16.12
C SER A 434 -14.68 -14.96 16.59
N ASN A 435 -14.32 -15.28 17.83
CA ASN A 435 -14.81 -16.44 18.59
C ASN A 435 -14.73 -17.77 17.81
N PRO A 436 -13.52 -18.26 17.48
CA PRO A 436 -12.19 -17.71 17.79
C PRO A 436 -11.69 -16.68 16.78
N GLU A 437 -10.74 -15.81 17.18
CA GLU A 437 -10.09 -14.84 16.29
C GLU A 437 -9.34 -15.55 15.15
N ARG A 438 -9.77 -15.30 13.92
CA ARG A 438 -9.24 -15.94 12.70
C ARG A 438 -9.32 -15.01 11.50
N TYR A 439 -8.45 -15.23 10.52
CA TYR A 439 -8.28 -14.34 9.38
C TYR A 439 -8.28 -15.11 8.06
N THR A 440 -8.97 -14.55 7.06
CA THR A 440 -9.08 -15.11 5.71
C THR A 440 -8.72 -14.07 4.65
N LEU A 441 -7.80 -14.39 3.74
CA LEU A 441 -7.57 -13.66 2.50
C LEU A 441 -8.49 -14.23 1.41
N THR A 442 -9.30 -13.36 0.80
CA THR A 442 -10.29 -13.72 -0.23
C THR A 442 -10.01 -13.01 -1.55
N GLY A 443 -10.42 -13.62 -2.65
CA GLY A 443 -10.22 -13.07 -4.00
C GLY A 443 -8.92 -13.52 -4.69
N PHE A 444 -8.20 -14.46 -4.08
CA PHE A 444 -6.91 -14.96 -4.56
C PHE A 444 -7.00 -15.60 -5.95
N THR A 445 -5.97 -15.36 -6.76
CA THR A 445 -5.75 -15.99 -8.06
C THR A 445 -4.30 -16.40 -8.17
N LYS A 446 -3.97 -17.31 -9.09
CA LYS A 446 -2.58 -17.73 -9.35
C LYS A 446 -1.60 -16.58 -9.62
N GLU A 447 -2.08 -15.47 -10.18
CA GLU A 447 -1.27 -14.27 -10.51
C GLU A 447 -0.76 -13.53 -9.25
N HIS A 448 -1.31 -13.83 -8.06
CA HIS A 448 -0.81 -13.30 -6.80
C HIS A 448 0.47 -14.02 -6.33
N VAL A 449 0.84 -15.18 -6.91
CA VAL A 449 2.06 -15.90 -6.55
C VAL A 449 3.25 -15.30 -7.30
N LEU A 450 4.04 -14.48 -6.61
CA LEU A 450 5.26 -13.87 -7.16
C LEU A 450 6.43 -14.87 -7.16
N ASN A 451 6.55 -15.65 -6.07
CA ASN A 451 7.53 -16.72 -5.96
C ASN A 451 6.97 -17.89 -5.12
N GLN A 452 7.41 -19.11 -5.45
CA GLN A 452 7.11 -20.32 -4.69
C GLN A 452 8.31 -21.28 -4.75
N ASN A 453 9.09 -21.32 -3.66
CA ASN A 453 10.25 -22.19 -3.50
C ASN A 453 9.82 -23.46 -2.75
N ALA A 454 10.04 -24.64 -3.36
CA ALA A 454 9.66 -25.90 -2.73
C ALA A 454 10.48 -26.17 -1.45
N GLY A 455 9.81 -26.61 -0.39
CA GLY A 455 10.42 -27.05 0.87
C GLY A 455 9.89 -28.41 1.31
N THR A 456 10.09 -28.73 2.58
CA THR A 456 9.78 -30.01 3.21
C THR A 456 9.16 -29.83 4.60
N ALA A 457 8.61 -30.90 5.18
CA ALA A 457 8.11 -30.89 6.56
C ALA A 457 9.17 -30.48 7.61
N ALA A 458 10.47 -30.63 7.30
CA ALA A 458 11.55 -30.23 8.20
C ALA A 458 11.81 -28.71 8.22
N ASP A 459 11.29 -27.98 7.22
CA ASP A 459 11.41 -26.53 7.10
C ASP A 459 10.27 -25.80 7.85
N LEU A 460 9.27 -26.53 8.37
CA LEU A 460 8.21 -25.95 9.19
C LEU A 460 8.71 -25.60 10.60
N PRO A 461 8.25 -24.46 11.17
CA PRO A 461 8.42 -24.14 12.58
C PRO A 461 7.92 -25.26 13.50
N LYS A 462 8.75 -25.70 14.44
CA LYS A 462 8.39 -26.78 15.37
C LYS A 462 7.46 -26.27 16.48
N LYS A 463 6.15 -26.50 16.29
CA LYS A 463 5.11 -26.14 17.25
C LYS A 463 4.51 -27.39 17.92
N GLU A 464 5.07 -27.78 19.07
CA GLU A 464 4.59 -28.91 19.88
C GLU A 464 3.79 -28.43 21.10
N LYS A 465 2.55 -28.92 21.25
CA LYS A 465 1.60 -28.48 22.30
C LYS A 465 0.80 -29.63 22.89
N HIS A 466 0.20 -29.44 24.05
CA HIS A 466 -0.98 -30.20 24.51
C HIS A 466 -2.26 -29.47 24.09
N ILE A 467 -3.41 -30.13 24.17
CA ILE A 467 -4.67 -29.56 23.66
C ILE A 467 -5.07 -28.30 24.44
N SER A 468 -4.84 -28.28 25.77
CA SER A 468 -5.04 -27.10 26.64
C SER A 468 -4.10 -25.92 26.36
N GLU A 469 -3.07 -26.08 25.53
CA GLU A 469 -2.09 -25.03 25.19
C GLU A 469 -2.41 -24.31 23.86
N LEU A 470 -3.53 -24.68 23.21
CA LEU A 470 -4.02 -24.06 21.99
C LEU A 470 -4.69 -22.70 22.26
N THR A 471 -4.47 -21.77 21.33
CA THR A 471 -4.93 -20.39 21.36
C THR A 471 -5.41 -19.94 19.97
N ASP A 472 -6.13 -18.82 19.90
CA ASP A 472 -6.53 -18.19 18.63
C ASP A 472 -5.35 -17.81 17.72
N ALA A 473 -4.13 -17.72 18.26
CA ALA A 473 -2.92 -17.55 17.44
C ALA A 473 -2.58 -18.80 16.61
N ASP A 474 -2.94 -19.99 17.10
CA ASP A 474 -2.62 -21.27 16.45
C ASP A 474 -3.57 -21.61 15.29
N ILE A 475 -4.69 -20.88 15.14
CA ILE A 475 -5.63 -21.13 14.05
C ILE A 475 -4.97 -20.86 12.70
N TYR A 476 -5.18 -21.79 11.79
CA TYR A 476 -4.58 -21.88 10.48
C TYR A 476 -3.04 -22.01 10.49
N THR A 477 -2.46 -22.46 11.62
CA THR A 477 -1.05 -22.89 11.71
C THR A 477 -0.93 -24.41 11.80
N TYR A 478 0.25 -24.94 11.53
CA TYR A 478 0.58 -26.35 11.70
C TYR A 478 1.01 -26.62 13.15
N VAL A 479 0.32 -27.54 13.82
CA VAL A 479 0.60 -27.93 15.21
C VAL A 479 0.82 -29.42 15.29
N THR A 480 1.79 -29.83 16.11
CA THR A 480 1.91 -31.20 16.61
C THR A 480 1.39 -31.26 18.05
N LEU A 481 0.27 -31.97 18.25
CA LEU A 481 -0.26 -32.24 19.58
C LEU A 481 0.40 -33.49 20.16
N LYS A 482 0.94 -33.36 21.37
CA LYS A 482 1.71 -34.40 22.07
C LYS A 482 0.80 -35.41 22.77
N GLU A 483 1.30 -36.63 22.93
CA GLU A 483 0.71 -37.66 23.83
C GLU A 483 -0.80 -37.83 23.63
N CYS A 484 -1.24 -37.89 22.39
CA CYS A 484 -2.64 -38.01 21.99
C CYS A 484 -3.02 -39.45 21.67
N GLU A 485 -4.30 -39.78 21.81
CA GLU A 485 -4.89 -41.03 21.35
C GLU A 485 -6.37 -40.88 20.97
N PHE A 486 -6.94 -41.86 20.28
CA PHE A 486 -8.37 -41.84 19.96
C PHE A 486 -9.23 -42.15 21.19
N MET A 487 -10.33 -41.40 21.36
CA MET A 487 -11.28 -41.62 22.46
C MET A 487 -11.92 -43.02 22.44
N LEU A 488 -12.07 -43.62 21.26
CA LEU A 488 -12.43 -45.04 21.08
C LEU A 488 -11.44 -45.69 20.09
N ASN A 489 -11.00 -46.93 20.38
CA ASN A 489 -10.10 -47.70 19.51
C ASN A 489 -10.83 -48.57 18.47
N GLY A 490 -12.16 -48.44 18.34
CA GLY A 490 -12.96 -49.19 17.38
C GLY A 490 -13.26 -48.42 16.10
N GLY A 491 -13.15 -49.11 14.96
CA GLY A 491 -13.59 -48.62 13.65
C GLY A 491 -12.55 -47.85 12.85
N ALA A 492 -13.03 -46.96 11.99
CA ALA A 492 -12.24 -46.19 11.03
C ALA A 492 -11.91 -44.78 11.57
N TYR A 493 -11.07 -44.03 10.85
CA TYR A 493 -10.74 -42.65 11.25
C TYR A 493 -11.97 -41.73 11.25
N ILE A 494 -12.99 -42.03 10.44
CA ILE A 494 -14.37 -41.53 10.62
C ILE A 494 -15.40 -42.65 10.49
N ASN A 495 -16.38 -42.67 11.40
CA ASN A 495 -17.39 -43.73 11.50
C ASN A 495 -18.73 -43.26 10.93
N VAL A 496 -18.95 -43.50 9.63
CA VAL A 496 -20.13 -43.03 8.90
C VAL A 496 -20.70 -44.10 7.97
N HIS A 497 -22.01 -44.02 7.70
CA HIS A 497 -22.68 -44.83 6.69
C HIS A 497 -22.30 -44.35 5.28
N ASP A 498 -21.29 -44.99 4.68
CA ASP A 498 -20.69 -44.64 3.38
C ASP A 498 -21.69 -44.46 2.21
N GLY A 499 -22.87 -45.10 2.26
CA GLY A 499 -23.95 -44.89 1.29
C GLY A 499 -24.59 -43.49 1.25
N TYR A 500 -24.25 -42.60 2.19
CA TYR A 500 -24.61 -41.17 2.17
C TYR A 500 -23.47 -40.27 1.67
N CYS A 501 -22.28 -40.83 1.50
CA CYS A 501 -21.05 -40.13 1.16
C CYS A 501 -20.79 -40.21 -0.36
N TYR A 502 -19.84 -39.42 -0.85
CA TYR A 502 -19.53 -39.39 -2.28
C TYR A 502 -19.01 -40.75 -2.78
N LYS A 503 -19.44 -41.14 -3.99
CA LYS A 503 -19.00 -42.37 -4.63
C LYS A 503 -17.57 -42.22 -5.14
N THR A 504 -16.70 -43.11 -4.70
CA THR A 504 -15.32 -43.21 -5.20
C THR A 504 -15.00 -44.67 -5.55
N ASP A 505 -13.81 -44.91 -6.08
CA ASP A 505 -13.27 -46.27 -6.27
C ASP A 505 -13.09 -47.00 -4.92
N LEU A 506 -12.72 -46.27 -3.87
CA LEU A 506 -12.72 -46.74 -2.49
C LEU A 506 -14.16 -46.93 -1.98
N ASN A 507 -14.98 -45.87 -2.01
CA ASN A 507 -16.39 -45.93 -1.60
C ASN A 507 -17.31 -46.34 -2.76
N THR A 508 -17.29 -47.63 -3.13
CA THR A 508 -18.16 -48.17 -4.19
C THR A 508 -19.66 -48.12 -3.87
N GLN A 509 -20.03 -48.00 -2.58
CA GLN A 509 -21.41 -47.96 -2.10
C GLN A 509 -21.99 -46.54 -1.99
N GLY A 510 -21.16 -45.51 -2.15
CA GLY A 510 -21.56 -44.11 -2.15
C GLY A 510 -22.38 -43.71 -3.39
N VAL A 511 -22.70 -42.43 -3.43
CA VAL A 511 -23.58 -41.80 -4.44
C VAL A 511 -22.89 -40.61 -5.10
N LEU A 512 -23.30 -40.27 -6.32
CA LEU A 512 -22.79 -39.07 -7.03
C LEU A 512 -23.40 -37.78 -6.46
N ASP A 513 -24.59 -37.87 -5.87
CA ASP A 513 -25.30 -36.80 -5.17
C ASP A 513 -25.28 -37.06 -3.65
N PRO A 514 -24.16 -36.77 -2.95
CA PRO A 514 -23.98 -37.12 -1.55
C PRO A 514 -24.78 -36.21 -0.62
N ARG A 515 -25.22 -36.80 0.48
CA ARG A 515 -25.90 -36.09 1.58
C ARG A 515 -24.92 -35.65 2.67
N PHE A 516 -23.68 -36.15 2.64
CA PHE A 516 -22.70 -35.98 3.70
C PHE A 516 -21.27 -35.97 3.16
N ASP A 517 -20.40 -35.13 3.73
CA ASP A 517 -18.96 -35.16 3.46
C ASP A 517 -18.06 -35.02 4.71
N CYS A 518 -18.34 -34.12 5.66
CA CYS A 518 -17.39 -33.83 6.74
C CYS A 518 -17.80 -34.42 8.11
N ALA A 519 -16.93 -35.23 8.73
CA ALA A 519 -17.14 -35.91 10.01
C ALA A 519 -16.09 -35.58 11.07
N ILE A 520 -16.44 -35.81 12.34
CA ILE A 520 -15.54 -35.68 13.49
C ILE A 520 -15.11 -37.04 14.07
N ARG A 521 -13.94 -37.04 14.71
CA ARG A 521 -13.41 -38.12 15.54
C ARG A 521 -12.75 -37.51 16.77
N GLY A 522 -13.08 -37.97 17.96
CA GLY A 522 -12.49 -37.45 19.19
C GLY A 522 -11.07 -37.96 19.41
N VAL A 523 -10.17 -37.02 19.67
CA VAL A 523 -8.80 -37.25 20.13
C VAL A 523 -8.68 -36.65 21.53
N ILE A 524 -7.98 -37.36 22.41
CA ILE A 524 -7.74 -36.97 23.80
C ILE A 524 -6.24 -37.05 24.09
N ASP A 525 -5.70 -36.10 24.85
CA ASP A 525 -4.29 -36.12 25.28
C ASP A 525 -4.11 -36.73 26.68
N SER A 526 -2.85 -36.81 27.11
CA SER A 526 -2.44 -37.30 28.43
C SER A 526 -2.98 -36.47 29.62
N ARG A 527 -3.53 -35.28 29.38
CA ARG A 527 -4.16 -34.43 30.41
C ARG A 527 -5.68 -34.64 30.49
N GLY A 528 -6.25 -35.42 29.57
CA GLY A 528 -7.69 -35.63 29.44
C GLY A 528 -8.41 -34.56 28.62
N ASP A 529 -7.68 -33.59 28.07
CA ASP A 529 -8.22 -32.55 27.19
C ASP A 529 -8.62 -33.15 25.83
N LYS A 530 -9.74 -32.70 25.27
CA LYS A 530 -10.28 -33.21 24.00
C LYS A 530 -10.14 -32.22 22.86
N ILE A 531 -9.74 -32.72 21.69
CA ILE A 531 -9.91 -32.04 20.39
C ILE A 531 -10.69 -32.94 19.43
N ASN A 532 -11.50 -32.34 18.54
CA ASN A 532 -12.09 -33.07 17.44
C ASN A 532 -11.15 -33.02 16.22
N MET A 533 -10.72 -34.20 15.77
CA MET A 533 -10.13 -34.38 14.45
C MET A 533 -11.25 -34.32 13.41
N VAL A 534 -11.05 -33.53 12.35
CA VAL A 534 -12.04 -33.31 11.29
C VAL A 534 -11.53 -33.89 9.97
N LEU A 535 -12.28 -34.81 9.37
CA LEU A 535 -11.98 -35.40 8.07
C LEU A 535 -13.17 -35.37 7.11
N ASN A 536 -12.90 -35.02 5.85
CA ASN A 536 -13.84 -35.15 4.74
C ASN A 536 -13.91 -36.61 4.23
N THR A 537 -15.02 -37.01 3.60
CA THR A 537 -15.25 -38.41 3.19
C THR A 537 -14.49 -38.80 1.93
N GLN A 538 -14.05 -37.83 1.13
CA GLN A 538 -13.17 -38.08 -0.01
C GLN A 538 -11.72 -38.40 0.41
N VAL A 539 -11.36 -38.20 1.68
CA VAL A 539 -10.05 -38.62 2.22
C VAL A 539 -9.85 -40.12 2.04
N ARG A 540 -8.82 -40.47 1.27
CA ARG A 540 -8.60 -41.84 0.78
C ARG A 540 -8.11 -42.80 1.87
N TRP A 541 -7.33 -42.30 2.82
CA TRP A 541 -6.77 -43.10 3.91
C TRP A 541 -7.72 -43.29 5.11
N ARG A 542 -8.88 -42.59 5.15
CA ARG A 542 -9.81 -42.58 6.31
C ARG A 542 -10.36 -43.95 6.72
N ARG A 543 -10.31 -44.96 5.83
CA ARG A 543 -10.94 -46.29 5.99
C ARG A 543 -10.17 -47.36 5.21
N LYS A 544 -8.86 -47.52 5.45
CA LYS A 544 -7.99 -48.49 4.76
C LYS A 544 -8.28 -49.96 5.06
N GLY A 545 -8.92 -50.26 6.19
CA GLY A 545 -9.24 -51.62 6.64
C GLY A 545 -8.49 -52.05 7.91
N ASP A 546 -7.42 -51.35 8.28
CA ASP A 546 -6.55 -51.70 9.42
C ASP A 546 -7.06 -51.18 10.79
N GLY A 547 -8.22 -50.51 10.80
CA GLY A 547 -8.72 -49.76 11.95
C GLY A 547 -7.85 -48.56 12.35
N VAL A 548 -8.30 -47.82 13.36
CA VAL A 548 -7.48 -46.77 14.00
C VAL A 548 -6.39 -47.38 14.89
N PRO A 549 -5.24 -46.69 15.08
CA PRO A 549 -4.29 -46.98 16.14
C PRO A 549 -4.94 -47.11 17.52
N ALA A 550 -4.47 -48.05 18.34
CA ALA A 550 -5.04 -48.38 19.64
C ALA A 550 -4.25 -47.82 20.84
N GLY A 551 -3.03 -47.36 20.62
CA GLY A 551 -2.15 -46.71 21.59
C GLY A 551 -2.10 -45.19 21.43
N SER A 552 -1.09 -44.56 22.03
CA SER A 552 -0.88 -43.10 21.96
C SER A 552 0.29 -42.71 21.06
N GLY A 553 0.38 -41.42 20.75
CA GLY A 553 1.51 -40.78 20.06
C GLY A 553 1.19 -39.32 19.71
N PRO A 554 2.06 -38.61 18.97
CA PRO A 554 1.73 -37.29 18.50
C PRO A 554 0.73 -37.32 17.33
N ILE A 555 -0.10 -36.27 17.22
CA ILE A 555 -0.90 -35.97 16.01
C ILE A 555 -0.57 -34.57 15.50
N SER A 556 -0.18 -34.48 14.24
CA SER A 556 0.08 -33.22 13.55
C SER A 556 -1.11 -32.83 12.66
N GLY A 557 -1.19 -31.55 12.32
CA GLY A 557 -2.21 -31.05 11.40
C GLY A 557 -2.42 -29.56 11.51
N ILE A 558 -3.32 -29.06 10.66
CA ILE A 558 -3.71 -27.65 10.65
C ILE A 558 -4.79 -27.45 11.71
N ILE A 559 -4.60 -26.52 12.63
CA ILE A 559 -5.66 -26.13 13.57
C ILE A 559 -6.69 -25.27 12.83
N VAL A 560 -7.97 -25.62 12.93
CA VAL A 560 -9.06 -24.92 12.25
C VAL A 560 -10.23 -24.68 13.18
N HIS A 561 -11.12 -23.78 12.76
CA HIS A 561 -12.46 -23.62 13.32
C HIS A 561 -13.49 -23.81 12.22
N THR A 562 -14.38 -24.79 12.36
CA THR A 562 -15.44 -25.08 11.39
C THR A 562 -16.72 -25.51 12.08
N LYS A 563 -17.87 -25.04 11.59
CA LYS A 563 -19.18 -25.46 12.08
C LYS A 563 -19.72 -26.59 11.21
N LEU A 564 -20.08 -27.70 11.84
CA LEU A 564 -20.57 -28.90 11.18
C LEU A 564 -22.04 -29.13 11.59
N PRO A 565 -23.06 -28.67 10.83
CA PRO A 565 -24.47 -28.58 11.25
C PRO A 565 -25.18 -29.87 11.70
N ARG A 566 -24.48 -31.00 11.72
CA ARG A 566 -24.94 -32.33 12.14
C ARG A 566 -24.43 -32.72 13.54
N TYR A 567 -23.50 -31.95 14.10
CA TYR A 567 -22.77 -32.29 15.31
C TYR A 567 -22.86 -31.17 16.35
N GLY A 568 -22.74 -31.54 17.63
CA GLY A 568 -22.87 -30.64 18.78
C GLY A 568 -24.12 -29.74 18.71
N VAL A 569 -24.08 -28.55 19.30
CA VAL A 569 -25.23 -27.61 19.32
C VAL A 569 -25.06 -26.57 18.22
N LYS A 570 -26.04 -26.44 17.32
CA LYS A 570 -25.99 -25.52 16.15
C LYS A 570 -24.72 -25.67 15.29
N GLY A 571 -24.19 -26.89 15.22
CA GLY A 571 -22.97 -27.21 14.47
C GLY A 571 -21.65 -26.96 15.20
N ASP A 572 -21.67 -26.53 16.46
CA ASP A 572 -20.46 -26.33 17.26
C ASP A 572 -19.79 -27.67 17.61
N VAL A 573 -18.53 -27.83 17.21
CA VAL A 573 -17.68 -29.00 17.49
C VAL A 573 -16.41 -28.61 18.26
N GLY A 574 -16.47 -27.51 19.00
CA GLY A 574 -15.39 -26.95 19.82
C GLY A 574 -14.82 -25.66 19.23
N THR A 575 -14.01 -24.96 20.04
CA THR A 575 -13.30 -23.76 19.59
C THR A 575 -12.22 -24.11 18.57
N TYR A 576 -11.41 -25.14 18.85
CA TYR A 576 -10.34 -25.62 17.99
C TYR A 576 -10.61 -27.05 17.51
N GLN A 577 -10.25 -27.33 16.27
CA GLN A 577 -10.23 -28.66 15.66
C GLN A 577 -8.88 -28.89 14.99
N ILE A 578 -8.53 -30.15 14.72
CA ILE A 578 -7.33 -30.50 13.96
C ILE A 578 -7.70 -31.19 12.64
N ARG A 579 -7.09 -30.72 11.54
CA ARG A 579 -7.14 -31.34 10.21
C ARG A 579 -5.76 -31.92 9.87
N PRO A 580 -5.52 -33.22 10.08
CA PRO A 580 -4.42 -33.93 9.45
C PRO A 580 -4.54 -33.82 7.93
N VAL A 581 -3.41 -33.65 7.25
CA VAL A 581 -3.33 -33.51 5.79
C VAL A 581 -3.03 -34.87 5.16
N GLU A 582 -2.17 -35.65 5.82
CA GLU A 582 -1.77 -37.01 5.47
C GLU A 582 -2.00 -37.96 6.65
N GLU A 583 -2.10 -39.27 6.39
CA GLU A 583 -2.25 -40.27 7.46
C GLU A 583 -1.02 -40.31 8.38
N ALA A 584 0.17 -40.04 7.84
CA ALA A 584 1.42 -40.03 8.58
C ALA A 584 1.48 -38.91 9.65
N ASP A 585 0.62 -37.89 9.53
CA ASP A 585 0.45 -36.86 10.56
C ASP A 585 -0.16 -37.48 11.84
N ILE A 586 -0.83 -38.64 11.78
CA ILE A 586 -1.40 -39.37 12.94
C ILE A 586 -0.40 -40.45 13.40
N ALA A 587 0.65 -40.04 14.09
CA ALA A 587 1.76 -40.90 14.52
C ALA A 587 1.48 -41.68 15.82
N PHE A 588 0.25 -42.19 15.99
CA PHE A 588 -0.15 -42.99 17.15
C PHE A 588 0.36 -44.43 17.06
N SER A 589 0.79 -44.98 18.20
CA SER A 589 1.20 -46.38 18.32
C SER A 589 0.02 -47.35 18.06
N ARG A 590 0.33 -48.48 17.45
CA ARG A 590 -0.60 -49.62 17.31
C ARG A 590 -0.66 -50.48 18.58
N GLU A 591 0.25 -50.29 19.52
CA GLU A 591 0.34 -51.05 20.78
C GLU A 591 -0.55 -50.43 21.87
N GLU A 592 -1.58 -51.16 22.30
CA GLU A 592 -2.54 -50.72 23.34
C GLU A 592 -1.88 -50.52 24.72
N SER A 593 -0.66 -51.03 24.94
CA SER A 593 0.14 -50.79 26.16
C SER A 593 0.71 -49.37 26.27
N THR A 594 0.60 -48.54 25.22
CA THR A 594 1.14 -47.17 25.19
C THR A 594 0.11 -46.09 25.51
N ARG A 595 -1.13 -46.46 25.86
CA ARG A 595 -2.21 -45.50 26.15
C ARG A 595 -1.92 -44.64 27.38
N ASN A 596 -2.51 -43.46 27.40
CA ASN A 596 -2.44 -42.53 28.52
C ASN A 596 -3.55 -42.77 29.55
N TYR A 597 -4.69 -43.37 29.15
CA TYR A 597 -5.77 -43.72 30.06
C TYR A 597 -5.91 -45.23 30.31
N SER A 598 -6.48 -45.54 31.48
CA SER A 598 -7.04 -46.85 31.81
C SER A 598 -8.54 -46.89 31.50
N THR A 599 -9.04 -48.02 30.99
CA THR A 599 -10.48 -48.25 30.81
C THR A 599 -11.03 -49.04 31.99
N LEU A 600 -11.92 -48.43 32.78
CA LEU A 600 -12.50 -49.02 33.98
C LEU A 600 -13.61 -50.03 33.64
N VAL A 601 -14.55 -49.61 32.80
CA VAL A 601 -15.68 -50.42 32.34
C VAL A 601 -16.05 -50.03 30.91
N ARG A 602 -16.43 -51.02 30.10
CA ARG A 602 -16.78 -50.85 28.69
C ARG A 602 -17.93 -51.77 28.28
N TRP A 603 -19.01 -51.19 27.75
CA TRP A 603 -20.06 -51.89 27.01
C TRP A 603 -19.78 -51.78 25.52
N ALA A 604 -19.42 -52.90 24.91
CA ALA A 604 -19.22 -53.05 23.47
C ALA A 604 -19.69 -54.45 23.06
N TRP A 605 -19.97 -54.68 21.77
CA TRP A 605 -20.60 -55.92 21.32
C TRP A 605 -19.84 -56.68 20.22
N PRO A 606 -18.49 -56.79 20.25
CA PRO A 606 -17.71 -57.34 19.13
C PRO A 606 -18.21 -58.73 18.71
N GLY A 607 -18.45 -58.92 17.41
CA GLY A 607 -18.94 -60.18 16.83
C GLY A 607 -20.44 -60.47 17.04
N MET A 608 -21.19 -59.63 17.74
CA MET A 608 -22.65 -59.77 17.85
C MET A 608 -23.31 -59.65 16.46
N THR A 609 -24.30 -60.51 16.20
CA THR A 609 -25.13 -60.47 14.96
C THR A 609 -26.63 -60.53 15.24
N THR A 610 -27.03 -60.99 16.43
CA THR A 610 -28.43 -61.14 16.87
C THR A 610 -28.57 -60.77 18.34
N ASN A 611 -29.80 -60.68 18.85
CA ASN A 611 -30.08 -60.38 20.26
C ASN A 611 -29.44 -61.38 21.25
N ALA A 612 -29.11 -62.60 20.81
CA ALA A 612 -28.41 -63.58 21.66
C ALA A 612 -26.98 -63.16 22.05
N GLY A 613 -26.37 -62.20 21.34
CA GLY A 613 -25.09 -61.61 21.72
C GLY A 613 -25.18 -60.57 22.84
N ILE A 614 -26.40 -60.14 23.23
CA ILE A 614 -26.61 -59.19 24.32
C ILE A 614 -26.62 -59.97 25.63
N LYS A 615 -25.48 -59.97 26.33
CA LYS A 615 -25.38 -60.53 27.68
C LYS A 615 -26.20 -59.68 28.65
N GLN A 616 -27.08 -60.32 29.41
CA GLN A 616 -27.92 -59.66 30.41
C GLN A 616 -27.79 -60.35 31.77
N HIS A 617 -27.86 -59.54 32.83
CA HIS A 617 -28.11 -59.97 34.21
C HIS A 617 -29.55 -60.49 34.35
N ALA A 618 -29.87 -61.12 35.48
CA ALA A 618 -31.20 -61.69 35.74
C ALA A 618 -32.35 -60.65 35.75
N ASP A 619 -32.04 -59.37 36.01
CA ASP A 619 -32.98 -58.24 35.94
C ASP A 619 -33.16 -57.67 34.51
N GLY A 620 -32.43 -58.23 33.52
CA GLY A 620 -32.38 -57.78 32.13
C GLY A 620 -31.36 -56.67 31.86
N SER A 621 -30.67 -56.13 32.88
CA SER A 621 -29.65 -55.11 32.65
C SER A 621 -28.45 -55.68 31.87
N ILE A 622 -27.87 -54.90 30.98
CA ILE A 622 -26.83 -55.35 30.04
C ILE A 622 -25.47 -55.42 30.77
N VAL A 623 -24.82 -56.58 30.65
CA VAL A 623 -23.48 -56.83 31.21
C VAL A 623 -22.42 -56.11 30.35
N PRO A 624 -21.42 -55.45 30.94
CA PRO A 624 -20.29 -54.91 30.18
C PRO A 624 -19.47 -56.01 29.48
N TYR A 625 -18.71 -55.60 28.48
CA TYR A 625 -17.71 -56.43 27.78
C TYR A 625 -16.40 -56.53 28.57
N LEU A 626 -16.02 -55.44 29.25
CA LEU A 626 -14.83 -55.34 30.11
C LEU A 626 -15.18 -54.53 31.37
N GLY A 627 -14.62 -54.90 32.52
CA GLY A 627 -14.97 -54.34 33.83
C GLY A 627 -16.25 -54.94 34.42
N GLU A 628 -16.66 -54.45 35.59
CA GLU A 628 -17.88 -54.88 36.28
C GLU A 628 -18.91 -53.75 36.32
N GLY A 629 -20.19 -54.10 36.20
CA GLY A 629 -21.29 -53.14 36.19
C GLY A 629 -22.53 -53.61 35.44
N ARG A 630 -23.42 -52.66 35.15
CA ARG A 630 -24.65 -52.86 34.38
C ARG A 630 -25.12 -51.59 33.64
N MET A 631 -25.67 -51.78 32.45
CA MET A 631 -26.36 -50.75 31.67
C MET A 631 -27.87 -51.07 31.63
N PHE A 632 -28.72 -50.11 31.96
CA PHE A 632 -30.17 -50.32 32.11
C PHE A 632 -30.97 -49.06 31.78
N SER A 633 -32.27 -49.19 31.54
CA SER A 633 -33.16 -48.07 31.21
C SER A 633 -34.47 -48.14 31.99
N SER A 634 -35.12 -46.98 32.18
CA SER A 634 -36.46 -46.88 32.75
C SER A 634 -37.56 -47.42 31.84
N VAL A 635 -37.34 -47.52 30.52
CA VAL A 635 -38.40 -47.93 29.57
C VAL A 635 -38.63 -49.44 29.53
N SER A 636 -37.56 -50.23 29.42
CA SER A 636 -37.57 -51.71 29.42
C SER A 636 -36.15 -52.24 29.27
N ASN A 637 -35.83 -53.30 30.02
CA ASN A 637 -34.57 -54.04 29.90
C ASN A 637 -34.75 -55.43 29.26
N LYS A 638 -35.96 -55.78 28.80
CA LYS A 638 -36.23 -57.08 28.19
C LYS A 638 -35.86 -57.08 26.71
N LEU A 639 -35.28 -58.18 26.22
CA LEU A 639 -35.03 -58.36 24.78
C LEU A 639 -36.33 -58.30 23.99
N ASN A 640 -36.39 -57.42 22.98
CA ASN A 640 -37.53 -57.28 22.08
C ASN A 640 -37.07 -56.68 20.74
N THR A 641 -37.37 -57.35 19.63
CA THR A 641 -37.02 -56.89 18.28
C THR A 641 -38.01 -55.89 17.70
N SER A 642 -39.22 -55.79 18.27
CA SER A 642 -40.30 -54.95 17.75
C SER A 642 -39.97 -53.46 17.81
N SER A 643 -40.26 -52.74 16.71
CA SER A 643 -40.18 -51.28 16.64
C SER A 643 -41.31 -50.58 17.41
N THR A 644 -42.38 -51.28 17.80
CA THR A 644 -43.58 -50.69 18.42
C THR A 644 -43.78 -51.06 19.89
N VAL A 645 -42.76 -51.67 20.53
CA VAL A 645 -42.81 -52.09 21.94
C VAL A 645 -41.48 -51.77 22.61
N ALA A 646 -41.50 -51.42 23.90
CA ALA A 646 -40.30 -51.14 24.67
C ALA A 646 -39.42 -52.39 24.85
N GLY A 647 -38.11 -52.25 24.67
CA GLY A 647 -37.15 -53.33 24.91
C GLY A 647 -35.79 -53.11 24.25
N VAL A 648 -34.95 -54.14 24.36
CA VAL A 648 -33.54 -54.11 23.96
C VAL A 648 -33.32 -55.00 22.72
N SER A 649 -32.54 -54.54 21.75
CA SER A 649 -32.24 -55.32 20.54
C SER A 649 -30.87 -55.01 19.96
N CYS A 650 -30.31 -55.97 19.22
CA CYS A 650 -29.18 -55.75 18.32
C CYS A 650 -29.57 -54.74 17.22
N THR A 651 -28.65 -53.85 16.87
CA THR A 651 -28.79 -52.86 15.79
C THR A 651 -27.46 -52.69 15.04
N LEU A 652 -27.52 -51.97 13.93
CA LEU A 652 -26.35 -51.53 13.19
C LEU A 652 -25.52 -50.49 13.97
N ASP A 653 -24.22 -50.73 14.03
CA ASP A 653 -23.20 -49.68 14.12
C ASP A 653 -22.67 -49.40 12.69
N TYR A 654 -22.17 -48.19 12.45
CA TYR A 654 -21.64 -47.70 11.17
C TYR A 654 -20.11 -47.54 11.19
N ASN A 655 -19.44 -47.98 12.26
CA ASN A 655 -17.98 -48.00 12.43
C ASN A 655 -17.25 -49.15 11.69
N THR A 656 -17.83 -49.68 10.62
CA THR A 656 -17.34 -50.87 9.91
C THR A 656 -16.00 -50.63 9.20
N LEU A 657 -15.24 -51.67 8.88
CA LEU A 657 -13.99 -51.53 8.10
C LEU A 657 -14.18 -51.77 6.60
N ASP A 658 -15.31 -52.34 6.19
CA ASP A 658 -15.62 -52.67 4.79
C ASP A 658 -16.64 -51.73 4.12
N TYR A 659 -16.50 -51.57 2.80
CA TYR A 659 -17.45 -50.92 1.89
C TYR A 659 -18.60 -51.84 1.40
N ALA A 660 -19.41 -52.45 2.27
CA ALA A 660 -20.59 -53.22 1.79
C ALA A 660 -21.81 -53.23 2.73
N LYS A 661 -22.96 -53.62 2.16
CA LYS A 661 -24.29 -53.59 2.81
C LYS A 661 -24.47 -54.74 3.82
N GLY A 662 -25.04 -54.46 4.99
CA GLY A 662 -25.46 -55.46 5.99
C GLY A 662 -25.16 -55.06 7.45
N ILE A 663 -25.51 -55.92 8.42
CA ILE A 663 -24.98 -55.80 9.79
C ILE A 663 -23.53 -56.24 9.76
N LYS A 664 -22.62 -55.26 9.70
CA LYS A 664 -21.17 -55.48 9.66
C LYS A 664 -20.47 -55.14 10.97
N SER A 665 -21.00 -54.16 11.69
CA SER A 665 -20.62 -53.88 13.06
C SER A 665 -21.90 -53.83 13.91
N PRO A 666 -21.89 -54.44 15.11
CA PRO A 666 -23.04 -54.44 16.00
C PRO A 666 -23.01 -53.30 17.02
N ALA A 667 -24.19 -52.75 17.25
CA ALA A 667 -24.53 -51.87 18.35
C ALA A 667 -25.71 -52.46 19.12
N VAL A 668 -25.98 -51.98 20.34
CA VAL A 668 -27.27 -52.21 21.00
C VAL A 668 -28.21 -51.03 20.76
N ARG A 669 -29.51 -51.30 20.79
CA ARG A 669 -30.54 -50.25 20.94
C ARG A 669 -31.47 -50.56 22.09
N TYR A 670 -31.85 -49.51 22.81
CA TYR A 670 -33.12 -49.46 23.52
C TYR A 670 -34.18 -48.90 22.57
N ASN A 671 -35.37 -49.50 22.56
CA ASN A 671 -36.57 -48.93 21.99
C ASN A 671 -37.48 -48.42 23.11
N GLY A 672 -37.96 -47.18 23.02
CA GLY A 672 -38.74 -46.56 24.09
C GLY A 672 -39.47 -45.30 23.65
N ILE A 673 -40.42 -44.88 24.49
CA ILE A 673 -41.00 -43.53 24.43
C ILE A 673 -40.20 -42.70 25.43
N TRP A 674 -39.27 -41.87 24.94
CA TRP A 674 -38.24 -41.24 25.78
C TRP A 674 -38.70 -40.01 26.57
N TRP A 675 -39.93 -39.53 26.33
CA TRP A 675 -40.54 -38.46 27.11
C TRP A 675 -41.91 -38.88 27.63
N ASN A 676 -42.06 -38.87 28.94
CA ASN A 676 -43.29 -39.26 29.61
C ASN A 676 -44.24 -38.06 29.70
N SER A 677 -45.13 -37.92 28.71
CA SER A 677 -46.09 -36.79 28.67
C SER A 677 -47.00 -36.69 29.88
N SER A 678 -47.24 -37.78 30.62
CA SER A 678 -48.10 -37.80 31.81
C SER A 678 -47.39 -37.29 33.07
N ARG A 679 -46.09 -37.54 33.19
CA ARG A 679 -45.24 -37.00 34.26
C ARG A 679 -44.60 -35.65 33.91
N ASN A 680 -44.57 -35.32 32.61
CA ASN A 680 -43.77 -34.23 32.03
C ASN A 680 -42.27 -34.36 32.36
N GLU A 681 -41.76 -35.60 32.30
CA GLU A 681 -40.39 -35.98 32.66
C GLU A 681 -39.76 -36.82 31.54
N GLY A 682 -38.44 -36.71 31.38
CA GLY A 682 -37.68 -37.61 30.52
C GLY A 682 -37.54 -39.01 31.10
N GLU A 683 -37.63 -40.03 30.25
CA GLU A 683 -37.13 -41.36 30.54
C GLU A 683 -35.60 -41.39 30.34
N TRP A 684 -34.93 -42.44 30.84
CA TRP A 684 -33.47 -42.45 30.95
C TRP A 684 -32.80 -43.79 30.64
N VAL A 685 -31.50 -43.72 30.36
CA VAL A 685 -30.55 -44.84 30.34
C VAL A 685 -29.49 -44.56 31.39
N ALA A 686 -29.13 -45.57 32.18
CA ALA A 686 -28.18 -45.48 33.28
C ALA A 686 -27.13 -46.59 33.23
N PHE A 687 -25.97 -46.29 33.81
CA PHE A 687 -24.76 -47.08 33.80
C PHE A 687 -24.22 -47.11 35.23
N ASN A 688 -24.20 -48.29 35.85
CA ASN A 688 -23.75 -48.47 37.22
C ASN A 688 -22.50 -49.35 37.26
N PHE A 689 -21.49 -48.92 38.00
CA PHE A 689 -20.16 -49.52 38.12
C PHE A 689 -19.52 -49.09 39.44
N SER A 690 -18.48 -49.82 39.87
CA SER A 690 -17.65 -49.42 41.02
C SER A 690 -16.43 -48.64 40.55
N THR A 691 -15.98 -47.71 41.38
CA THR A 691 -14.71 -46.96 41.29
C THR A 691 -13.88 -47.14 42.56
N GLU A 692 -14.22 -48.11 43.41
CA GLU A 692 -13.47 -48.43 44.63
C GLU A 692 -12.03 -48.81 44.27
N GLY A 693 -11.05 -48.15 44.91
CA GLY A 693 -9.63 -48.30 44.57
C GLY A 693 -9.15 -47.54 43.33
N VAL A 694 -10.04 -46.85 42.60
CA VAL A 694 -9.67 -46.00 41.45
C VAL A 694 -9.40 -44.57 41.93
N SER A 695 -8.27 -44.02 41.51
CA SER A 695 -7.86 -42.62 41.70
C SER A 695 -7.19 -42.11 40.44
N GLY A 696 -7.38 -40.83 40.11
CA GLY A 696 -6.80 -40.18 38.94
C GLY A 696 -6.99 -38.67 38.99
N SER A 697 -6.50 -37.97 37.98
CA SER A 697 -6.72 -36.53 37.76
C SER A 697 -8.00 -36.24 36.99
N CYS A 698 -8.36 -37.13 36.05
CA CYS A 698 -9.54 -37.02 35.21
C CYS A 698 -10.24 -38.37 35.10
N MET A 699 -11.59 -38.37 35.13
CA MET A 699 -12.41 -39.51 34.76
C MET A 699 -13.42 -39.05 33.72
N LYS A 700 -13.46 -39.69 32.56
CA LYS A 700 -14.32 -39.31 31.43
C LYS A 700 -15.17 -40.49 31.00
N MET A 701 -16.44 -40.22 30.67
CA MET A 701 -17.32 -41.19 30.05
C MET A 701 -17.46 -40.84 28.57
N ILE A 702 -17.20 -41.81 27.69
CA ILE A 702 -17.25 -41.67 26.24
C ILE A 702 -18.24 -42.69 25.69
N LEU A 703 -19.12 -42.26 24.79
CA LEU A 703 -20.11 -43.12 24.15
C LEU A 703 -20.28 -42.79 22.67
N SER A 704 -20.32 -43.83 21.84
CA SER A 704 -20.74 -43.74 20.44
C SER A 704 -22.24 -43.96 20.36
N ALA A 705 -23.02 -42.92 20.09
CA ALA A 705 -24.48 -43.00 20.12
C ALA A 705 -25.19 -42.15 19.06
N ALA A 706 -26.45 -42.49 18.81
CA ALA A 706 -27.40 -41.67 18.06
C ALA A 706 -28.84 -42.16 18.24
N LEU A 707 -29.80 -41.37 17.78
CA LEU A 707 -31.24 -41.62 17.92
C LEU A 707 -31.92 -41.99 16.59
N GLY A 708 -33.13 -42.55 16.68
CA GLY A 708 -33.99 -42.83 15.52
C GLY A 708 -33.68 -44.14 14.80
N ASN A 709 -34.53 -44.51 13.84
CA ASN A 709 -34.50 -45.80 13.14
C ASN A 709 -34.14 -45.72 11.64
N LEU A 710 -33.62 -44.58 11.15
CA LEU A 710 -33.45 -44.24 9.72
C LEU A 710 -34.77 -44.05 8.96
N SER A 711 -35.80 -43.47 9.59
CA SER A 711 -37.01 -43.04 8.88
C SER A 711 -37.65 -41.81 9.51
N ALA A 712 -38.42 -41.08 8.70
CA ALA A 712 -39.21 -39.92 9.12
C ALA A 712 -40.11 -40.19 10.34
N ALA A 713 -40.56 -41.43 10.55
CA ALA A 713 -41.44 -41.79 11.65
C ALA A 713 -40.78 -41.74 13.04
N THR A 714 -39.45 -41.65 13.14
CA THR A 714 -38.72 -41.71 14.43
C THR A 714 -37.71 -40.58 14.64
N ILE A 715 -37.76 -39.51 13.83
CA ILE A 715 -36.98 -38.27 14.07
C ILE A 715 -37.44 -37.51 15.33
N VAL A 716 -38.59 -37.89 15.88
CA VAL A 716 -39.22 -37.30 17.07
C VAL A 716 -38.54 -37.66 18.39
N ALA A 717 -37.23 -37.92 18.37
CA ALA A 717 -36.44 -38.28 19.55
C ALA A 717 -36.06 -37.03 20.37
N PRO A 718 -36.12 -37.05 21.72
CA PRO A 718 -35.51 -36.02 22.55
C PRO A 718 -34.03 -35.84 22.24
N LEU A 719 -33.60 -34.64 21.87
CA LEU A 719 -32.22 -34.40 21.40
C LEU A 719 -31.24 -34.04 22.50
N TYR A 720 -31.72 -33.52 23.63
CA TYR A 720 -30.89 -33.05 24.75
C TYR A 720 -31.05 -34.00 25.93
N TRP A 721 -29.93 -34.45 26.50
CA TRP A 721 -29.89 -35.45 27.55
C TRP A 721 -29.10 -34.91 28.75
N ASP A 722 -29.79 -34.69 29.86
CA ASP A 722 -29.20 -34.29 31.13
C ASP A 722 -28.35 -35.45 31.66
N VAL A 723 -27.09 -35.15 31.94
CA VAL A 723 -26.12 -36.08 32.52
C VAL A 723 -26.10 -35.86 34.03
N SER A 724 -26.34 -36.93 34.76
CA SER A 724 -26.41 -36.91 36.22
C SER A 724 -25.67 -38.10 36.82
N TYR A 725 -25.08 -37.91 38.01
CA TYR A 725 -24.43 -38.97 38.77
C TYR A 725 -25.14 -39.21 40.10
N SER A 726 -25.04 -40.43 40.61
CA SER A 726 -25.49 -40.83 41.94
C SER A 726 -24.43 -41.73 42.59
N LEU A 727 -24.21 -41.53 43.90
CA LEU A 727 -23.28 -42.30 44.73
C LEU A 727 -23.99 -43.23 45.74
N ASP A 728 -25.32 -43.18 45.78
CA ASP A 728 -26.19 -43.99 46.64
C ASP A 728 -27.25 -44.80 45.84
N GLY A 729 -27.24 -44.67 44.51
CA GLY A 729 -28.18 -45.29 43.58
C GLY A 729 -29.57 -44.64 43.51
N SER A 730 -29.83 -43.55 44.24
CA SER A 730 -31.16 -42.94 44.42
C SER A 730 -31.19 -41.42 44.25
N THR A 731 -30.22 -40.70 44.80
CA THR A 731 -30.06 -39.25 44.72
C THR A 731 -29.21 -38.93 43.50
N PHE A 732 -29.76 -38.19 42.53
CA PHE A 732 -29.07 -37.86 41.28
C PHE A 732 -28.77 -36.37 41.17
N THR A 733 -27.49 -36.04 41.03
CA THR A 733 -27.00 -34.67 40.81
C THR A 733 -26.66 -34.49 39.34
N ARG A 734 -27.33 -33.57 38.66
CA ARG A 734 -26.99 -33.17 37.28
C ARG A 734 -25.70 -32.34 37.28
N PHE A 735 -24.84 -32.58 36.28
CA PHE A 735 -23.62 -31.80 36.06
C PHE A 735 -23.45 -31.32 34.62
N ASP A 736 -24.11 -31.93 33.63
CA ASP A 736 -23.99 -31.56 32.22
C ASP A 736 -25.30 -31.83 31.45
N THR A 737 -25.40 -31.38 30.18
CA THR A 737 -26.46 -31.71 29.23
C THR A 737 -25.89 -31.86 27.83
N VAL A 738 -25.85 -33.10 27.32
CA VAL A 738 -25.26 -33.40 26.02
C VAL A 738 -26.30 -33.51 24.89
N PRO A 739 -26.00 -33.02 23.67
CA PRO A 739 -26.80 -33.30 22.49
C PRO A 739 -26.52 -34.72 21.98
N ILE A 740 -27.58 -35.49 21.73
CA ILE A 740 -27.53 -36.80 21.05
C ILE A 740 -28.39 -36.70 19.79
N ARG A 741 -27.77 -36.68 18.62
CA ARG A 741 -28.45 -36.40 17.34
C ARG A 741 -29.16 -37.62 16.74
N THR A 742 -30.17 -37.35 15.92
CA THR A 742 -30.92 -38.34 15.15
C THR A 742 -30.17 -38.74 13.88
N LEU A 743 -30.24 -40.02 13.53
CA LEU A 743 -29.62 -40.55 12.31
C LEU A 743 -30.38 -40.16 11.05
N VAL A 744 -29.63 -39.85 10.01
CA VAL A 744 -30.12 -39.46 8.69
C VAL A 744 -30.92 -40.58 8.01
N TYR A 745 -31.87 -40.19 7.18
CA TYR A 745 -32.54 -41.08 6.24
C TYR A 745 -32.60 -40.42 4.86
N TRP A 746 -32.77 -41.21 3.79
CA TRP A 746 -32.58 -40.74 2.41
C TRP A 746 -33.49 -39.59 1.94
N ALA A 747 -34.59 -39.31 2.64
CA ALA A 747 -35.49 -38.19 2.37
C ALA A 747 -35.58 -37.22 3.57
N GLY A 748 -34.57 -37.21 4.45
CA GLY A 748 -34.46 -36.31 5.59
C GLY A 748 -33.62 -35.08 5.29
N PRO A 749 -33.77 -34.01 6.10
CA PRO A 749 -32.92 -32.84 6.01
C PRO A 749 -31.46 -33.10 6.39
N GLN A 750 -30.60 -32.16 6.00
CA GLN A 750 -29.14 -32.22 6.12
C GLN A 750 -28.58 -32.29 7.55
N TRP A 751 -29.27 -31.78 8.58
CA TRP A 751 -28.76 -31.68 9.97
C TRP A 751 -28.77 -33.00 10.77
N TYR A 752 -28.95 -34.15 10.12
CA TYR A 752 -28.90 -35.47 10.77
C TYR A 752 -27.55 -36.17 10.59
N VAL A 753 -27.13 -36.93 11.60
CA VAL A 753 -25.83 -37.64 11.58
C VAL A 753 -25.87 -38.89 10.69
N PRO A 754 -24.79 -39.19 9.93
CA PRO A 754 -24.72 -40.38 9.07
C PRO A 754 -24.24 -41.64 9.82
N GLY A 755 -23.98 -41.56 11.13
CA GLY A 755 -23.39 -42.63 11.91
C GLY A 755 -23.62 -42.41 13.41
N LEU A 756 -23.26 -43.42 14.22
CA LEU A 756 -23.11 -43.20 15.65
C LEU A 756 -21.84 -42.35 15.84
N TYR A 757 -21.96 -41.25 16.58
CA TYR A 757 -20.84 -40.33 16.81
C TYR A 757 -20.48 -40.27 18.28
N GLU A 758 -19.27 -39.80 18.56
CA GLU A 758 -18.72 -39.75 19.90
C GLU A 758 -19.26 -38.55 20.67
N VAL A 759 -19.95 -38.86 21.76
CA VAL A 759 -20.34 -37.94 22.82
C VAL A 759 -19.50 -38.30 24.04
N ASP A 760 -18.99 -37.29 24.75
CA ASP A 760 -18.23 -37.48 25.97
C ASP A 760 -18.53 -36.36 26.96
N PHE A 761 -18.22 -36.62 28.23
CA PHE A 761 -18.35 -35.67 29.33
C PHE A 761 -17.48 -36.14 30.50
N ASP A 762 -16.97 -35.17 31.27
CA ASP A 762 -16.12 -35.43 32.42
C ASP A 762 -16.96 -35.74 33.65
N LEU A 763 -16.65 -36.86 34.31
CA LEU A 763 -17.33 -37.28 35.52
C LEU A 763 -16.81 -36.45 36.71
N PRO A 764 -17.69 -35.91 37.57
CA PRO A 764 -17.27 -35.14 38.73
C PRO A 764 -16.28 -35.92 39.60
N SER A 765 -15.25 -35.25 40.15
CA SER A 765 -14.20 -35.88 40.97
C SER A 765 -14.72 -36.66 42.19
N ALA A 766 -15.92 -36.32 42.68
CA ALA A 766 -16.65 -37.08 43.69
C ALA A 766 -16.97 -38.54 43.28
N CYS A 767 -16.90 -38.86 41.98
CA CYS A 767 -17.08 -40.21 41.46
C CYS A 767 -15.84 -41.11 41.65
N PHE A 768 -14.68 -40.62 42.09
CA PHE A 768 -13.53 -41.47 42.40
C PHE A 768 -13.67 -42.17 43.77
N GLY A 769 -13.17 -43.40 43.88
CA GLY A 769 -13.11 -44.17 45.13
C GLY A 769 -14.46 -44.67 45.67
N GLN A 770 -15.54 -44.60 44.89
CA GLN A 770 -16.91 -44.92 45.31
C GLN A 770 -17.30 -46.35 44.95
N LYS A 771 -17.96 -47.05 45.89
CA LYS A 771 -18.44 -48.43 45.69
C LYS A 771 -19.51 -48.58 44.62
N ASP A 772 -20.41 -47.61 44.57
CA ASP A 772 -21.52 -47.56 43.63
C ASP A 772 -21.55 -46.17 43.00
N VAL A 773 -21.13 -46.08 41.73
CA VAL A 773 -21.40 -44.92 40.88
C VAL A 773 -22.53 -45.31 39.94
N THR A 774 -23.52 -44.44 39.75
CA THR A 774 -24.51 -44.55 38.67
C THR A 774 -24.55 -43.27 37.87
N ILE A 775 -24.13 -43.33 36.61
CA ILE A 775 -24.30 -42.25 35.64
C ILE A 775 -25.62 -42.45 34.89
N ARG A 776 -26.41 -41.40 34.72
CA ARG A 776 -27.74 -41.43 34.10
C ARG A 776 -27.87 -40.33 33.06
N LEU A 777 -28.14 -40.75 31.82
CA LEU A 777 -28.58 -39.91 30.70
C LEU A 777 -30.10 -39.88 30.70
N GLN A 778 -30.70 -38.73 31.03
CA GLN A 778 -32.14 -38.54 31.06
C GLN A 778 -32.57 -37.50 30.02
N ALA A 779 -33.64 -37.75 29.27
CA ALA A 779 -34.11 -36.77 28.29
C ALA A 779 -34.46 -35.44 28.98
N ALA A 780 -33.70 -34.38 28.70
CA ALA A 780 -33.78 -33.09 29.38
C ALA A 780 -35.03 -32.29 29.00
N SER A 781 -35.52 -32.49 27.76
CA SER A 781 -36.68 -31.79 27.24
C SER A 781 -37.42 -32.61 26.19
N LYS A 782 -38.61 -32.15 25.85
CA LYS A 782 -39.43 -32.67 24.74
C LYS A 782 -38.98 -32.23 23.35
N VAL A 783 -37.87 -31.49 23.21
CA VAL A 783 -37.38 -30.94 21.93
C VAL A 783 -36.80 -32.04 21.04
N CYS A 784 -37.21 -32.08 19.77
CA CYS A 784 -36.79 -33.11 18.82
C CYS A 784 -36.55 -32.57 17.40
N GLY A 785 -36.06 -33.45 16.52
CA GLY A 785 -35.92 -33.18 15.09
C GLY A 785 -37.25 -32.95 14.38
N SER A 786 -37.20 -32.13 13.32
CA SER A 786 -38.30 -31.95 12.36
C SER A 786 -37.77 -31.81 10.93
N THR A 787 -38.67 -31.74 9.95
CA THR A 787 -38.33 -31.42 8.56
C THR A 787 -37.95 -29.94 8.35
N THR A 788 -38.19 -29.07 9.35
CA THR A 788 -37.97 -27.62 9.27
C THR A 788 -36.84 -27.12 10.18
N GLY A 789 -36.21 -27.99 10.95
CA GLY A 789 -35.01 -27.67 11.73
C GLY A 789 -34.59 -28.82 12.64
N GLU A 790 -33.37 -28.71 13.18
CA GLU A 790 -32.82 -29.73 14.07
C GLU A 790 -33.58 -29.78 15.40
N ASP A 791 -33.99 -28.64 15.95
CA ASP A 791 -34.63 -28.48 17.26
C ASP A 791 -36.05 -27.89 17.19
N ASN A 792 -36.63 -27.84 15.99
CA ASN A 792 -37.96 -27.27 15.73
C ASN A 792 -39.14 -28.22 16.02
N GLY A 793 -38.89 -29.45 16.47
CA GLY A 793 -39.90 -30.46 16.75
C GLY A 793 -40.25 -30.61 18.24
N THR A 794 -41.39 -31.26 18.51
CA THR A 794 -41.73 -31.76 19.86
C THR A 794 -42.03 -33.26 19.80
N THR A 795 -41.39 -34.03 20.68
CA THR A 795 -41.56 -35.49 20.76
C THR A 795 -43.01 -35.89 21.03
N THR A 796 -43.43 -36.98 20.39
CA THR A 796 -44.76 -37.58 20.53
C THR A 796 -44.69 -38.89 21.31
N LYS A 797 -45.84 -39.54 21.58
CA LYS A 797 -45.89 -40.90 22.17
C LYS A 797 -45.51 -41.98 21.14
N THR A 798 -44.32 -41.86 20.58
CA THR A 798 -43.79 -42.73 19.52
C THR A 798 -42.59 -43.50 20.05
N TYR A 799 -42.52 -44.79 19.72
CA TYR A 799 -41.35 -45.62 20.01
C TYR A 799 -40.18 -45.22 19.12
N VAL A 800 -39.07 -44.84 19.75
CA VAL A 800 -37.86 -44.38 19.08
C VAL A 800 -36.64 -45.15 19.62
N TYR A 801 -35.69 -45.43 18.73
CA TYR A 801 -34.45 -46.10 19.10
C TYR A 801 -33.45 -45.11 19.72
N PHE A 802 -32.81 -45.53 20.81
CA PHE A 802 -31.59 -44.95 21.33
C PHE A 802 -30.49 -46.00 21.16
N ARG A 803 -29.54 -45.72 20.27
CA ARG A 803 -28.49 -46.65 19.84
C ARG A 803 -27.17 -46.33 20.53
N PHE A 804 -26.43 -47.37 20.92
CA PHE A 804 -25.09 -47.28 21.50
C PHE A 804 -24.19 -48.32 20.81
N GLY A 805 -23.06 -47.89 20.26
CA GLY A 805 -22.05 -48.75 19.61
C GLY A 805 -20.90 -49.14 20.54
N ASP A 806 -20.46 -48.18 21.35
CA ASP A 806 -19.51 -48.36 22.45
C ASP A 806 -19.91 -47.40 23.58
N VAL A 807 -19.75 -47.82 24.83
CA VAL A 807 -19.81 -46.95 26.00
C VAL A 807 -18.67 -47.34 26.92
N SER A 808 -17.78 -46.40 27.22
CA SER A 808 -16.57 -46.63 28.03
C SER A 808 -16.43 -45.57 29.13
N VAL A 809 -16.05 -45.98 30.33
CA VAL A 809 -15.58 -45.09 31.40
C VAL A 809 -14.08 -45.24 31.54
N LYS A 810 -13.36 -44.12 31.52
CA LYS A 810 -11.90 -44.06 31.42
C LYS A 810 -11.34 -43.08 32.44
N TYR A 811 -10.12 -43.32 32.91
CA TYR A 811 -9.45 -42.46 33.87
C TYR A 811 -7.95 -42.32 33.57
N PHE A 812 -7.39 -41.19 34.03
CA PHE A 812 -6.02 -40.74 33.83
C PHE A 812 -5.34 -40.55 35.20
#